data_AF-A0A9D0C673-F1
#
_entry.id   AF-A0A9D0C673-F1
#
_cell.length_a   1.000
_cell.length_b   1.000
_cell.length_c   1.000
_cell.angle_alpha   90.00
_cell.angle_beta   90.00
_cell.angle_gamma   90.00
#
_symmetry.space_group_name_H-M   'P 1'
#
loop_
_entity.id
_entity.type
_entity.pdbx_description
1 polymer ?
#
loop_
_entity_poly.entity_id
_entity_poly.type
_entity_poly.pdbx_seq_one_letter_code
_entity_poly.pdbx_strand_id
1 'polypeptide(L)'
;MSDYLSAANFPSSSPAQADGLALALETLLREGPADDMYALLAGYQRILADNRQRRRWPGLHARLQTLFQCGSEAVLDGPMIGVTLSIRDTDWFRKAAGLAGHDRSLLASVELMATAWNMTFADTGLWMGKTFEPVAREVVAERTGDREVVALYDPESTRIGRNFFREPPDPDLVQGLGLPYLTRFWHLRPRPTSTDAEMFGGRLLAENLEKEKSIPYSMTGGIFLANPGTSVVPEMNGRRVYQLNYRWPRLHPAFPVTLLIDELVRIDEGIYLGQLVFASRHFSLGELPLATDPEKSLVLGEPYTGEGRVDYGYQNNGYFLMLDPAFARQVYADTAFPQLRPRPGESGYHELGYDRQEGGRLKNDSAGSRPGKWPGIRDWVQGWQDNDALCAKFTTFLREASPRQEDGDVRELRQENESILQMLQRISRRVSASSAHDDRLRHFEKFNRLFRSGIAPRVVNGLFQGHGSRGYNCRVDGSEPRDWYGVADVARGFDFYHGANLNLHLGFTDTWCPDPEQRPADPLLFPATLGSMLTENVHLPNLLDIVWHSIGKYVFPWAGKSFERISGRKLSMLLDESDDLARRYPARVAELRRHLASLPHYALVEKAAAHYWSQPGLYADHLADGPWDDGMAAADREFWQEEARNRWVDGCNIEDRRILVADALFRIIDMNYRTPDPALQAISEAGPSPFARQGYIFLGTSDRDSILPMNSGDRRKKKVFQFHYRYPLVGGPAPIGFCVDELVEIADGLFLGQLIYATALDVG
;
A
#
# COMPACT_ATOMS: atom_id res chain seq x y z
N MET A 1 14.97 -7.08 -39.60
CA MET A 1 13.90 -6.32 -38.89
C MET A 1 12.74 -7.30 -38.75
N SER A 2 12.01 -7.29 -37.62
CA SER A 2 10.82 -8.16 -37.51
C SER A 2 9.76 -7.67 -38.50
N ASP A 3 9.16 -8.58 -39.26
CA ASP A 3 8.11 -8.26 -40.26
C ASP A 3 6.82 -7.72 -39.60
N TYR A 4 6.77 -7.69 -38.27
CA TYR A 4 5.62 -7.30 -37.45
C TYR A 4 5.70 -5.86 -36.93
N LEU A 5 6.86 -5.19 -37.04
CA LEU A 5 7.08 -3.84 -36.51
C LEU A 5 7.21 -2.80 -37.64
N SER A 6 6.22 -1.90 -37.74
CA SER A 6 6.23 -0.77 -38.67
C SER A 6 5.46 0.43 -38.10
N ALA A 7 6.01 1.64 -38.25
CA ALA A 7 5.30 2.86 -37.93
C ALA A 7 4.02 3.06 -38.78
N ALA A 8 3.94 2.44 -39.95
CA ALA A 8 2.74 2.45 -40.80
C ALA A 8 1.56 1.68 -40.20
N ASN A 9 1.79 0.83 -39.19
CA ASN A 9 0.72 0.18 -38.45
C ASN A 9 -0.02 1.18 -37.53
N PHE A 10 0.60 2.32 -37.19
CA PHE A 10 -0.05 3.38 -36.42
C PHE A 10 -0.79 4.37 -37.34
N PRO A 11 -2.09 4.63 -37.10
CA PRO A 11 -2.82 5.68 -37.82
C PRO A 11 -2.34 7.07 -37.36
N SER A 12 -1.26 7.57 -37.96
CA SER A 12 -0.71 8.89 -37.63
C SER A 12 -1.64 10.01 -38.14
N SER A 13 -1.85 11.04 -37.33
CA SER A 13 -2.65 12.23 -37.70
C SER A 13 -1.89 13.24 -38.56
N SER A 14 -0.57 13.09 -38.69
CA SER A 14 0.28 13.92 -39.55
C SER A 14 1.56 13.17 -39.98
N PRO A 15 2.21 13.57 -41.11
CA PRO A 15 3.48 13.00 -41.52
C PRO A 15 4.58 13.11 -40.47
N ALA A 16 4.68 14.26 -39.79
CA ALA A 16 5.67 14.49 -38.73
C ALA A 16 5.51 13.53 -37.54
N GLN A 17 4.29 13.09 -37.22
CA GLN A 17 4.04 12.06 -36.21
C GLN A 17 4.50 10.68 -36.69
N ALA A 18 4.27 10.34 -37.96
CA ALA A 18 4.72 9.09 -38.55
C ALA A 18 6.26 9.00 -38.60
N ASP A 19 6.92 10.07 -39.05
CA ASP A 19 8.38 10.17 -39.11
C ASP A 19 9.01 10.09 -37.70
N GLY A 20 8.41 10.76 -36.72
CA GLY A 20 8.84 10.72 -35.32
C GLY A 20 8.70 9.31 -34.71
N LEU A 21 7.61 8.60 -35.00
CA LEU A 21 7.40 7.23 -34.55
C LEU A 21 8.38 6.25 -35.22
N ALA A 22 8.62 6.41 -36.53
CA ALA A 22 9.60 5.62 -37.28
C ALA A 22 11.02 5.78 -36.72
N LEU A 23 11.43 7.02 -36.42
CA LEU A 23 12.73 7.31 -35.80
C LEU A 23 12.83 6.72 -34.38
N ALA A 24 11.76 6.78 -33.58
CA ALA A 24 11.71 6.18 -32.25
C ALA A 24 11.87 4.65 -32.31
N LEU A 25 11.20 3.99 -33.26
CA LEU A 25 11.33 2.55 -33.51
C LEU A 25 12.76 2.19 -33.96
N GLU A 26 13.32 2.90 -34.94
CA GLU A 26 14.68 2.66 -35.46
C GLU A 26 15.74 2.87 -34.37
N THR A 27 15.52 3.81 -33.44
CA THR A 27 16.40 4.04 -32.29
C THR A 27 16.29 2.89 -31.27
N LEU A 28 15.06 2.47 -30.93
CA LEU A 28 14.82 1.34 -30.03
C LEU A 28 15.49 0.05 -30.52
N LEU A 29 15.34 -0.26 -31.81
CA LEU A 29 15.92 -1.47 -32.42
C LEU A 29 17.45 -1.42 -32.53
N ARG A 30 18.07 -0.24 -32.59
CA ARG A 30 19.54 -0.08 -32.58
C ARG A 30 20.18 -0.14 -31.19
N GLU A 31 19.44 0.25 -30.16
CA GLU A 31 19.94 0.27 -28.77
C GLU A 31 19.71 -1.03 -27.98
N GLY A 32 18.84 -1.93 -28.48
CA GLY A 32 18.59 -3.23 -27.87
C GLY A 32 19.72 -4.25 -28.12
N PRO A 33 19.75 -5.38 -27.39
CA PRO A 33 20.53 -6.54 -27.82
C PRO A 33 19.91 -7.04 -29.13
N ALA A 34 20.65 -6.93 -30.23
CA ALA A 34 20.11 -6.88 -31.58
C ALA A 34 19.31 -8.12 -32.05
N ASP A 35 19.50 -9.27 -31.38
CA ASP A 35 19.12 -10.59 -31.90
C ASP A 35 18.12 -11.37 -31.00
N ASP A 36 17.68 -10.84 -29.85
CA ASP A 36 16.75 -11.55 -28.94
C ASP A 36 15.73 -10.60 -28.25
N MET A 37 14.51 -10.62 -28.76
CA MET A 37 13.36 -9.86 -28.24
C MET A 37 12.87 -10.39 -26.88
N TYR A 38 13.00 -11.69 -26.58
CA TYR A 38 12.65 -12.23 -25.25
C TYR A 38 13.61 -11.69 -24.19
N ALA A 39 14.92 -11.68 -24.45
CA ALA A 39 15.92 -11.12 -23.56
C ALA A 39 15.77 -9.60 -23.37
N LEU A 40 15.42 -8.86 -24.44
CA LEU A 40 15.12 -7.42 -24.37
C LEU A 40 13.93 -7.13 -23.44
N LEU A 41 12.79 -7.81 -23.66
CA LEU A 41 11.57 -7.60 -22.90
C LEU A 41 11.70 -8.09 -21.45
N ALA A 42 12.45 -9.16 -21.20
CA ALA A 42 12.83 -9.58 -19.86
C ALA A 42 13.76 -8.55 -19.18
N GLY A 43 14.65 -7.92 -19.93
CA GLY A 43 15.42 -6.77 -19.48
C GLY A 43 14.51 -5.61 -19.02
N TYR A 44 13.46 -5.32 -19.78
CA TYR A 44 12.46 -4.31 -19.39
C TYR A 44 11.67 -4.73 -18.14
N GLN A 45 11.16 -5.97 -18.06
CA GLN A 45 10.44 -6.48 -16.89
C GLN A 45 11.29 -6.37 -15.62
N ARG A 46 12.57 -6.79 -15.65
CA ARG A 46 13.47 -6.71 -14.50
C ARG A 46 13.68 -5.27 -14.00
N ILE A 47 13.68 -4.27 -14.90
CA ILE A 47 13.81 -2.86 -14.53
C ILE A 47 12.49 -2.29 -14.01
N LEU A 48 11.36 -2.72 -14.57
CA LEU A 48 10.01 -2.28 -14.21
C LEU A 48 9.51 -2.93 -12.89
N ALA A 49 9.96 -4.14 -12.58
CA ALA A 49 9.74 -4.82 -11.30
C ALA A 49 10.63 -4.24 -10.17
N ASP A 50 11.83 -3.73 -10.49
CA ASP A 50 12.71 -3.14 -9.49
C ASP A 50 12.32 -1.69 -9.13
N ASN A 51 11.58 -1.54 -8.03
CA ASN A 51 11.18 -0.24 -7.45
C ASN A 51 12.36 0.73 -7.21
N ARG A 52 13.62 0.27 -7.13
CA ARG A 52 14.81 1.13 -7.00
C ARG A 52 15.20 1.78 -8.33
N GLN A 53 14.82 1.18 -9.46
CA GLN A 53 15.13 1.67 -10.81
C GLN A 53 14.05 2.57 -11.39
N ARG A 54 13.07 2.99 -10.57
CA ARG A 54 11.88 3.76 -10.93
C ARG A 54 12.10 5.01 -11.80
N ARG A 55 13.26 5.66 -11.69
CA ARG A 55 13.67 6.79 -12.57
C ARG A 55 13.77 6.40 -14.05
N ARG A 56 13.94 5.12 -14.36
CA ARG A 56 14.04 4.56 -15.73
C ARG A 56 12.66 4.20 -16.32
N TRP A 57 11.63 4.05 -15.49
CA TRP A 57 10.32 3.54 -15.92
C TRP A 57 9.66 4.40 -17.00
N PRO A 58 9.64 5.75 -16.95
CA PRO A 58 9.01 6.56 -18.00
C PRO A 58 9.61 6.30 -19.40
N GLY A 59 10.94 6.18 -19.49
CA GLY A 59 11.63 5.87 -20.74
C GLY A 59 11.33 4.44 -21.24
N LEU A 60 11.14 3.48 -20.34
CA LEU A 60 10.73 2.11 -20.73
C LEU A 60 9.25 2.05 -21.14
N HIS A 61 8.36 2.77 -20.47
CA HIS A 61 6.96 2.88 -20.89
C HIS A 61 6.83 3.55 -22.25
N ALA A 62 7.64 4.56 -22.56
CA ALA A 62 7.70 5.15 -23.90
C ALA A 62 8.16 4.12 -24.95
N ARG A 63 9.21 3.31 -24.66
CA ARG A 63 9.65 2.23 -25.56
C ARG A 63 8.58 1.15 -25.77
N LEU A 64 7.90 0.74 -24.70
CA LEU A 64 6.78 -0.21 -24.78
C LEU A 64 5.61 0.38 -25.57
N GLN A 65 5.32 1.68 -25.41
CA GLN A 65 4.33 2.37 -26.22
C GLN A 65 4.72 2.43 -27.70
N THR A 66 5.98 2.72 -28.03
CA THR A 66 6.48 2.67 -29.42
C THR A 66 6.33 1.27 -30.02
N LEU A 67 6.72 0.20 -29.29
CA LEU A 67 6.50 -1.18 -29.74
C LEU A 67 5.00 -1.48 -29.93
N PHE A 68 4.17 -1.07 -28.97
CA PHE A 68 2.73 -1.26 -29.04
C PHE A 68 2.09 -0.49 -30.19
N GLN A 69 2.61 0.68 -30.55
CA GLN A 69 2.17 1.50 -31.69
C GLN A 69 2.72 0.99 -33.04
N CYS A 70 3.84 0.25 -33.05
CA CYS A 70 4.43 -0.26 -34.28
C CYS A 70 4.07 -1.72 -34.59
N GLY A 71 3.59 -2.51 -33.62
CA GLY A 71 3.19 -3.91 -33.84
C GLY A 71 2.08 -4.09 -34.91
N SER A 72 1.88 -5.30 -35.41
CA SER A 72 0.80 -5.62 -36.33
C SER A 72 -0.46 -6.10 -35.59
N GLU A 73 -1.64 -5.85 -36.16
CA GLU A 73 -2.88 -6.51 -35.71
C GLU A 73 -2.73 -8.04 -35.90
N ALA A 74 -3.18 -8.82 -34.93
CA ALA A 74 -3.16 -10.28 -35.01
C ALA A 74 -4.22 -10.90 -34.09
N VAL A 75 -4.97 -11.87 -34.61
CA VAL A 75 -5.85 -12.74 -33.84
C VAL A 75 -5.00 -13.75 -33.07
N LEU A 76 -5.42 -14.09 -31.85
CA LEU A 76 -4.85 -15.18 -31.07
C LEU A 76 -5.81 -16.36 -30.98
N ASP A 77 -5.27 -17.57 -31.04
CA ASP A 77 -6.02 -18.81 -30.91
C ASP A 77 -5.24 -19.83 -30.09
N GLY A 78 -5.91 -20.49 -29.14
CA GLY A 78 -5.30 -21.38 -28.17
C GLY A 78 -4.56 -20.71 -27.01
N PRO A 79 -3.76 -21.48 -26.25
CA PRO A 79 -3.12 -21.03 -25.02
C PRO A 79 -1.86 -20.20 -25.28
N MET A 80 -1.61 -19.23 -24.42
CA MET A 80 -0.43 -18.36 -24.43
C MET A 80 0.18 -18.26 -23.03
N ILE A 81 1.50 -18.20 -22.94
CA ILE A 81 2.23 -17.92 -21.69
C ILE A 81 2.20 -16.41 -21.42
N GLY A 82 1.80 -16.03 -20.22
CA GLY A 82 1.67 -14.64 -19.80
C GLY A 82 2.91 -14.11 -19.08
N VAL A 83 3.26 -12.85 -19.33
CA VAL A 83 4.21 -12.10 -18.49
C VAL A 83 3.66 -10.71 -18.18
N THR A 84 3.46 -10.35 -16.92
CA THR A 84 3.18 -8.95 -16.56
C THR A 84 4.49 -8.15 -16.63
N LEU A 85 4.60 -7.19 -17.55
CA LEU A 85 5.79 -6.34 -17.66
C LEU A 85 5.74 -5.16 -16.70
N SER A 86 4.55 -4.56 -16.53
CA SER A 86 4.31 -3.46 -15.59
C SER A 86 2.83 -3.25 -15.34
N ILE A 87 2.51 -2.74 -14.14
CA ILE A 87 1.21 -2.13 -13.79
C ILE A 87 1.49 -0.67 -13.41
N ARG A 88 0.50 0.22 -13.56
CA ARG A 88 0.57 1.66 -13.29
C ARG A 88 -0.72 2.17 -12.68
N ASP A 89 -0.63 3.26 -11.92
CA ASP A 89 -1.80 3.92 -11.35
C ASP A 89 -2.65 4.61 -12.43
N THR A 90 -3.98 4.64 -12.25
CA THR A 90 -4.87 5.44 -13.09
C THR A 90 -4.67 6.92 -12.79
N ASP A 91 -4.47 7.75 -13.80
CA ASP A 91 -4.25 9.18 -13.60
C ASP A 91 -5.56 9.99 -13.68
N TRP A 92 -6.24 10.04 -12.54
CA TRP A 92 -7.48 10.80 -12.35
C TRP A 92 -7.30 12.31 -12.57
N PHE A 93 -6.08 12.83 -12.42
CA PHE A 93 -5.76 14.27 -12.52
C PHE A 93 -5.03 14.64 -13.82
N ARG A 94 -4.93 13.73 -14.78
CA ARG A 94 -4.15 13.89 -16.02
C ARG A 94 -4.50 15.16 -16.81
N LYS A 95 -5.78 15.53 -16.86
CA LYS A 95 -6.22 16.79 -17.50
C LYS A 95 -5.63 18.04 -16.83
N ALA A 96 -5.53 18.05 -15.51
CA ALA A 96 -4.91 19.15 -14.76
C ALA A 96 -3.38 19.18 -14.92
N ALA A 97 -2.75 18.00 -14.98
CA ALA A 97 -1.32 17.88 -15.27
C ALA A 97 -0.96 18.42 -16.67
N GLY A 98 -1.77 18.08 -17.68
CA GLY A 98 -1.58 18.58 -19.06
C GLY A 98 -1.66 20.10 -19.18
N LEU A 99 -2.53 20.76 -18.41
CA LEU A 99 -2.61 22.22 -18.33
C LEU A 99 -1.34 22.86 -17.75
N ALA A 100 -0.55 22.11 -16.97
CA ALA A 100 0.75 22.52 -16.44
C ALA A 100 1.94 22.06 -17.31
N GLY A 101 1.69 21.46 -18.49
CA GLY A 101 2.75 20.93 -19.36
C GLY A 101 3.36 19.61 -18.89
N HIS A 102 2.61 18.80 -18.14
CA HIS A 102 3.06 17.48 -17.66
C HIS A 102 2.19 16.35 -18.21
N ASP A 103 2.81 15.29 -18.73
CA ASP A 103 2.11 14.13 -19.33
C ASP A 103 1.32 13.28 -18.31
N ARG A 104 1.68 13.40 -17.02
CA ARG A 104 1.12 12.64 -15.90
C ARG A 104 1.12 13.51 -14.63
N SER A 105 0.11 13.38 -13.79
CA SER A 105 0.02 14.08 -12.51
C SER A 105 1.08 13.62 -11.52
N LEU A 106 1.43 14.48 -10.56
CA LEU A 106 2.35 14.13 -9.47
C LEU A 106 1.84 12.93 -8.65
N LEU A 107 0.52 12.83 -8.44
CA LEU A 107 -0.12 11.74 -7.68
C LEU A 107 -0.02 10.40 -8.42
N ALA A 108 -0.39 10.34 -9.71
CA ALA A 108 -0.22 9.12 -10.51
C ALA A 108 1.26 8.81 -10.80
N SER A 109 2.13 9.80 -10.64
CA SER A 109 3.59 9.63 -10.62
C SER A 109 4.12 9.17 -9.26
N VAL A 110 3.27 8.69 -8.34
CA VAL A 110 3.67 7.91 -7.15
C VAL A 110 3.64 6.39 -7.42
N GLU A 111 2.88 5.92 -8.42
CA GLU A 111 2.83 4.52 -8.89
C GLU A 111 2.70 3.51 -7.73
N LEU A 112 1.70 3.72 -6.86
CA LEU A 112 1.44 2.93 -5.66
C LEU A 112 1.03 1.49 -5.98
N MET A 113 0.14 1.29 -6.96
CA MET A 113 -0.27 -0.05 -7.39
C MET A 113 0.89 -0.81 -8.04
N ALA A 114 1.72 -0.11 -8.84
CA ALA A 114 2.94 -0.68 -9.41
C ALA A 114 3.89 -1.14 -8.30
N THR A 115 4.13 -0.27 -7.32
CA THR A 115 5.03 -0.54 -6.18
C THR A 115 4.55 -1.73 -5.36
N ALA A 116 3.25 -1.80 -5.06
CA ALA A 116 2.64 -2.91 -4.33
C ALA A 116 2.66 -4.22 -5.12
N TRP A 117 2.30 -4.19 -6.41
CA TRP A 117 2.38 -5.36 -7.31
C TRP A 117 3.80 -5.91 -7.42
N ASN A 118 4.79 -5.02 -7.55
CA ASN A 118 6.20 -5.38 -7.61
C ASN A 118 6.68 -6.06 -6.32
N MET A 119 6.18 -5.63 -5.16
CA MET A 119 6.51 -6.25 -3.87
C MET A 119 5.81 -7.60 -3.62
N THR A 120 4.70 -7.90 -4.30
CA THR A 120 3.82 -9.04 -3.95
C THR A 120 3.67 -10.08 -5.05
N PHE A 121 3.76 -9.73 -6.33
CA PHE A 121 3.39 -10.60 -7.44
C PHE A 121 4.31 -10.56 -8.69
N ALA A 122 5.10 -9.51 -8.91
CA ALA A 122 5.85 -9.36 -10.17
C ALA A 122 6.83 -10.53 -10.47
N ASP A 123 7.41 -11.14 -9.43
CA ASP A 123 8.35 -12.26 -9.56
C ASP A 123 7.74 -13.62 -9.14
N THR A 124 6.46 -13.70 -8.77
CA THR A 124 5.85 -14.95 -8.28
C THR A 124 5.34 -15.86 -9.39
N GLY A 125 5.10 -15.32 -10.59
CA GLY A 125 4.47 -16.05 -11.68
C GLY A 125 3.03 -16.49 -11.35
N LEU A 126 2.31 -15.76 -10.51
CA LEU A 126 0.92 -16.08 -10.12
C LEU A 126 -0.02 -16.12 -11.34
N TRP A 127 0.11 -15.16 -12.25
CA TRP A 127 -0.59 -15.13 -13.53
C TRP A 127 0.31 -15.73 -14.61
N MET A 128 -0.18 -16.79 -15.26
CA MET A 128 0.60 -17.60 -16.22
C MET A 128 0.16 -17.43 -17.67
N GLY A 129 -0.78 -16.54 -17.96
CA GLY A 129 -1.27 -16.26 -19.32
C GLY A 129 -2.77 -16.39 -19.48
N LYS A 130 -3.19 -16.66 -20.72
CA LYS A 130 -4.61 -16.84 -21.09
C LYS A 130 -4.70 -17.84 -22.24
N THR A 131 -5.88 -18.40 -22.46
CA THR A 131 -6.22 -19.10 -23.70
C THR A 131 -7.40 -18.45 -24.40
N PHE A 132 -7.42 -18.61 -25.72
CA PHE A 132 -8.46 -18.15 -26.63
C PHE A 132 -9.11 -19.37 -27.26
N GLU A 133 -10.40 -19.56 -27.04
CA GLU A 133 -11.16 -20.74 -27.46
C GLU A 133 -12.25 -20.31 -28.47
N PRO A 134 -12.48 -21.08 -29.55
CA PRO A 134 -13.61 -20.85 -30.45
C PRO A 134 -14.92 -20.83 -29.66
N VAL A 135 -15.78 -19.85 -29.98
CA VAL A 135 -17.06 -19.60 -29.32
C VAL A 135 -18.17 -19.53 -30.37
N ALA A 136 -19.34 -20.10 -30.05
CA ALA A 136 -20.50 -20.03 -30.93
C ALA A 136 -21.18 -18.66 -30.89
N ARG A 137 -21.83 -18.24 -31.98
CA ARG A 137 -22.52 -16.94 -32.08
C ARG A 137 -23.60 -16.78 -31.01
N GLU A 138 -24.28 -17.87 -30.72
CA GLU A 138 -25.36 -17.97 -29.75
C GLU A 138 -24.84 -17.68 -28.33
N VAL A 139 -23.66 -18.20 -27.99
CA VAL A 139 -22.98 -17.93 -26.71
C VAL A 139 -22.53 -16.47 -26.66
N VAL A 140 -22.01 -15.89 -27.74
CA VAL A 140 -21.68 -14.46 -27.77
C VAL A 140 -22.94 -13.60 -27.52
N ALA A 141 -24.05 -13.92 -28.17
CA ALA A 141 -25.33 -13.23 -27.97
C ALA A 141 -25.89 -13.40 -26.54
N GLU A 142 -25.75 -14.58 -25.95
CA GLU A 142 -26.09 -14.85 -24.56
C GLU A 142 -25.25 -14.00 -23.61
N ARG A 143 -23.91 -13.95 -23.81
CA ARG A 143 -22.96 -13.33 -22.88
C ARG A 143 -22.86 -11.81 -22.98
N THR A 144 -23.13 -11.21 -24.14
CA THR A 144 -23.16 -9.74 -24.27
C THR A 144 -24.54 -9.16 -24.08
N GLY A 145 -25.59 -9.82 -24.61
CA GLY A 145 -26.90 -9.19 -24.80
C GLY A 145 -26.92 -8.05 -25.83
N ASP A 146 -25.80 -7.79 -26.50
CA ASP A 146 -25.55 -6.63 -27.35
C ASP A 146 -25.64 -7.00 -28.84
N ARG A 147 -26.53 -6.31 -29.56
CA ARG A 147 -26.76 -6.53 -30.99
C ARG A 147 -25.61 -6.06 -31.89
N GLU A 148 -24.90 -5.00 -31.50
CA GLU A 148 -23.78 -4.47 -32.28
C GLU A 148 -22.61 -5.45 -32.23
N VAL A 149 -22.30 -6.00 -31.05
CA VAL A 149 -21.24 -7.02 -30.91
C VAL A 149 -21.62 -8.35 -31.57
N VAL A 150 -22.88 -8.76 -31.55
CA VAL A 150 -23.36 -9.95 -32.30
C VAL A 150 -23.38 -9.72 -33.82
N ALA A 151 -23.42 -8.47 -34.28
CA ALA A 151 -23.26 -8.13 -35.70
C ALA A 151 -21.78 -8.17 -36.15
N LEU A 152 -20.84 -7.93 -35.23
CA LEU A 152 -19.39 -8.03 -35.44
C LEU A 152 -18.82 -9.46 -35.23
N TYR A 153 -19.66 -10.44 -34.90
CA TYR A 153 -19.24 -11.83 -34.73
C TYR A 153 -18.67 -12.43 -36.02
N ASP A 154 -17.49 -13.04 -35.90
CA ASP A 154 -16.82 -13.80 -36.95
C ASP A 154 -16.22 -15.08 -36.33
N PRO A 155 -16.56 -16.30 -36.80
CA PRO A 155 -16.02 -17.53 -36.26
C PRO A 155 -14.49 -17.64 -36.39
N GLU A 156 -13.86 -16.96 -37.35
CA GLU A 156 -12.40 -17.04 -37.54
C GLU A 156 -11.64 -16.19 -36.52
N SER A 157 -12.20 -15.05 -36.08
CA SER A 157 -11.51 -14.10 -35.19
C SER A 157 -12.15 -13.87 -33.81
N THR A 158 -13.45 -14.11 -33.63
CA THR A 158 -14.12 -14.03 -32.32
C THR A 158 -13.72 -15.22 -31.45
N ARG A 159 -13.26 -14.94 -30.24
CA ARG A 159 -12.89 -15.97 -29.24
C ARG A 159 -13.50 -15.65 -27.89
N ILE A 160 -13.76 -16.68 -27.09
CA ILE A 160 -13.94 -16.54 -25.64
C ILE A 160 -12.66 -17.01 -24.96
N GLY A 161 -12.25 -16.35 -23.89
CA GLY A 161 -10.98 -16.67 -23.25
C GLY A 161 -11.04 -16.65 -21.74
N ARG A 162 -10.04 -17.29 -21.15
CA ARG A 162 -9.86 -17.48 -19.71
C ARG A 162 -8.39 -17.32 -19.35
N ASN A 163 -8.12 -16.74 -18.19
CA ASN A 163 -6.78 -16.56 -17.64
C ASN A 163 -6.28 -17.86 -16.99
N PHE A 164 -4.96 -18.01 -16.91
CA PHE A 164 -4.25 -19.08 -16.23
C PHE A 164 -3.61 -18.55 -14.93
N PHE A 165 -3.75 -19.32 -13.86
CA PHE A 165 -3.21 -19.00 -12.54
C PHE A 165 -2.46 -20.19 -11.94
N ARG A 166 -1.42 -19.88 -11.17
CA ARG A 166 -0.48 -20.83 -10.57
C ARG A 166 -0.32 -20.52 -9.09
N GLU A 167 -0.34 -21.55 -8.26
CA GLU A 167 -0.05 -21.41 -6.83
C GLU A 167 1.45 -21.05 -6.63
N PRO A 168 1.78 -19.97 -5.89
CA PRO A 168 3.16 -19.66 -5.53
C PRO A 168 3.81 -20.80 -4.72
N PRO A 169 5.13 -21.00 -4.81
CA PRO A 169 5.79 -22.18 -4.25
C PRO A 169 5.92 -22.13 -2.73
N ASP A 170 6.11 -20.92 -2.22
CA ASP A 170 6.20 -20.56 -0.82
C ASP A 170 5.46 -19.21 -0.71
N PRO A 171 4.10 -19.24 -0.67
CA PRO A 171 3.33 -18.02 -0.66
C PRO A 171 3.60 -17.28 0.65
N ASP A 172 4.05 -16.02 0.55
CA ASP A 172 4.23 -15.19 1.74
C ASP A 172 2.91 -15.00 2.50
N LEU A 173 2.97 -14.46 3.72
CA LEU A 173 1.79 -14.32 4.58
C LEU A 173 0.66 -13.47 3.96
N VAL A 174 0.96 -12.57 3.02
CA VAL A 174 -0.04 -11.81 2.26
C VAL A 174 -0.63 -12.66 1.13
N GLN A 175 0.21 -13.38 0.39
CA GLN A 175 -0.21 -14.27 -0.69
C GLN A 175 -1.06 -15.44 -0.16
N GLY A 176 -0.58 -16.14 0.88
CA GLY A 176 -1.24 -17.32 1.44
C GLY A 176 -2.63 -17.03 2.03
N LEU A 177 -2.83 -15.82 2.58
CA LEU A 177 -4.15 -15.36 3.02
C LEU A 177 -5.03 -14.88 1.86
N GLY A 178 -4.46 -14.26 0.81
CA GLY A 178 -5.24 -13.70 -0.30
C GLY A 178 -5.72 -14.73 -1.34
N LEU A 179 -4.93 -15.76 -1.63
CA LEU A 179 -5.16 -16.69 -2.75
C LEU A 179 -6.49 -17.49 -2.67
N PRO A 180 -6.94 -18.02 -1.52
CA PRO A 180 -8.23 -18.72 -1.44
C PRO A 180 -9.43 -17.80 -1.72
N TYR A 181 -9.36 -16.55 -1.27
CA TYR A 181 -10.41 -15.57 -1.53
C TYR A 181 -10.38 -15.07 -2.98
N LEU A 182 -9.20 -14.81 -3.56
CA LEU A 182 -9.06 -14.51 -4.99
C LEU A 182 -9.61 -15.65 -5.85
N THR A 183 -9.32 -16.90 -5.48
CA THR A 183 -9.86 -18.11 -6.12
C THR A 183 -11.39 -18.12 -6.12
N ARG A 184 -12.03 -17.88 -4.96
CA ARG A 184 -13.49 -17.83 -4.84
C ARG A 184 -14.11 -16.63 -5.57
N PHE A 185 -13.52 -15.45 -5.43
CA PHE A 185 -14.01 -14.17 -5.94
C PHE A 185 -13.85 -14.02 -7.46
N TRP A 186 -12.80 -14.58 -8.05
CA TRP A 186 -12.62 -14.63 -9.51
C TRP A 186 -13.21 -15.89 -10.15
N HIS A 187 -13.98 -16.68 -9.37
CA HIS A 187 -14.60 -17.94 -9.79
C HIS A 187 -13.63 -18.91 -10.46
N LEU A 188 -12.39 -18.99 -9.96
CA LEU A 188 -11.36 -19.83 -10.54
C LEU A 188 -11.73 -21.31 -10.37
N ARG A 189 -11.63 -22.06 -11.47
CA ARG A 189 -11.82 -23.51 -11.54
C ARG A 189 -10.48 -24.21 -11.71
N PRO A 190 -10.35 -25.49 -11.31
CA PRO A 190 -9.19 -26.30 -11.69
C PRO A 190 -8.97 -26.35 -13.20
N ARG A 191 -7.72 -26.53 -13.60
CA ARG A 191 -7.32 -26.77 -14.99
C ARG A 191 -8.14 -27.90 -15.63
N PRO A 192 -8.72 -27.72 -16.84
CA PRO A 192 -9.35 -28.80 -17.59
C PRO A 192 -8.31 -29.82 -18.09
N THR A 193 -8.73 -31.09 -18.14
CA THR A 193 -7.88 -32.23 -18.55
C THR A 193 -8.49 -33.05 -19.69
N SER A 194 -9.65 -32.64 -20.23
CA SER A 194 -10.34 -33.25 -21.38
C SER A 194 -10.99 -32.17 -22.24
N THR A 195 -11.17 -32.45 -23.53
CA THR A 195 -11.97 -31.63 -24.46
C THR A 195 -13.46 -31.65 -24.16
N ASP A 196 -13.93 -32.65 -23.42
CA ASP A 196 -15.34 -32.80 -23.01
C ASP A 196 -15.67 -31.99 -21.74
N ALA A 197 -14.71 -31.26 -21.19
CA ALA A 197 -14.93 -30.40 -20.04
C ALA A 197 -15.86 -29.24 -20.41
N GLU A 198 -17.01 -29.13 -19.73
CA GLU A 198 -17.92 -28.00 -19.89
C GLU A 198 -17.31 -26.73 -19.25
N MET A 199 -16.60 -25.98 -20.10
CA MET A 199 -15.92 -24.74 -19.75
C MET A 199 -16.86 -23.54 -19.85
N PHE A 200 -16.32 -22.32 -19.89
CA PHE A 200 -17.06 -21.06 -19.79
C PHE A 200 -17.82 -20.66 -21.08
N GLY A 201 -18.28 -21.63 -21.88
CA GLY A 201 -18.95 -21.43 -23.17
C GLY A 201 -18.04 -21.50 -24.41
N GLY A 202 -16.74 -21.74 -24.22
CA GLY A 202 -15.78 -22.02 -25.28
C GLY A 202 -15.63 -23.50 -25.60
N ARG A 203 -15.07 -23.82 -26.78
CA ARG A 203 -14.72 -25.19 -27.16
C ARG A 203 -13.21 -25.43 -27.04
N LEU A 204 -12.80 -26.13 -25.99
CA LEU A 204 -11.41 -26.56 -25.80
C LEU A 204 -11.02 -27.63 -26.84
N LEU A 205 -10.10 -27.28 -27.74
CA LEU A 205 -9.59 -28.17 -28.78
C LEU A 205 -8.47 -29.08 -28.25
N ALA A 206 -8.35 -30.28 -28.79
CA ALA A 206 -7.31 -31.24 -28.38
C ALA A 206 -5.88 -30.69 -28.60
N GLU A 207 -5.65 -29.96 -29.68
CA GLU A 207 -4.36 -29.28 -29.96
C GLU A 207 -4.04 -28.18 -28.94
N ASN A 208 -5.06 -27.49 -28.42
CA ASN A 208 -4.89 -26.46 -27.40
C ASN A 208 -4.59 -27.10 -26.04
N LEU A 209 -5.27 -28.19 -25.70
CA LEU A 209 -4.97 -28.98 -24.49
C LEU A 209 -3.54 -29.54 -24.50
N GLU A 210 -3.02 -29.94 -25.67
CA GLU A 210 -1.62 -30.37 -25.83
C GLU A 210 -0.64 -29.21 -25.60
N LYS A 211 -0.85 -28.06 -26.25
CA LYS A 211 -0.03 -26.85 -26.06
C LYS A 211 0.00 -26.39 -24.60
N GLU A 212 -1.13 -26.44 -23.90
CA GLU A 212 -1.25 -26.09 -22.48
C GLU A 212 -0.35 -26.93 -21.56
N LYS A 213 0.11 -28.12 -21.97
CA LYS A 213 1.02 -28.94 -21.13
C LYS A 213 2.31 -28.21 -20.80
N SER A 214 2.80 -27.35 -21.70
CA SER A 214 4.02 -26.55 -21.49
C SER A 214 3.86 -25.37 -20.51
N ILE A 215 2.64 -25.10 -20.03
CA ILE A 215 2.32 -24.00 -19.12
C ILE A 215 2.09 -24.57 -17.70
N PRO A 216 2.89 -24.18 -16.68
CA PRO A 216 2.72 -24.64 -15.31
C PRO A 216 1.61 -23.86 -14.60
N TYR A 217 0.36 -24.29 -14.77
CA TYR A 217 -0.81 -23.66 -14.15
C TYR A 217 -1.76 -24.70 -13.53
N SER A 218 -2.40 -24.34 -12.41
CA SER A 218 -3.35 -25.20 -11.68
C SER A 218 -4.80 -24.72 -11.79
N MET A 219 -5.02 -23.41 -11.94
CA MET A 219 -6.34 -22.77 -11.86
C MET A 219 -6.62 -21.87 -13.08
N THR A 220 -7.90 -21.69 -13.44
CA THR A 220 -8.32 -20.91 -14.60
C THR A 220 -9.66 -20.20 -14.35
N GLY A 221 -9.81 -18.97 -14.87
CA GLY A 221 -11.00 -18.14 -14.66
C GLY A 221 -10.80 -16.73 -15.21
N GLY A 222 -11.58 -15.74 -14.75
CA GLY A 222 -11.51 -14.37 -15.29
C GLY A 222 -11.79 -14.34 -16.79
N ILE A 223 -13.07 -14.52 -17.15
CA ILE A 223 -13.51 -14.76 -18.53
C ILE A 223 -13.57 -13.45 -19.31
N PHE A 224 -13.23 -13.48 -20.60
CA PHE A 224 -13.35 -12.35 -21.53
C PHE A 224 -13.86 -12.80 -22.90
N LEU A 225 -14.42 -11.86 -23.65
CA LEU A 225 -14.67 -12.02 -25.09
C LEU A 225 -13.62 -11.22 -25.87
N ALA A 226 -13.01 -11.85 -26.87
CA ALA A 226 -11.94 -11.28 -27.68
C ALA A 226 -12.37 -11.12 -29.15
N ASN A 227 -12.10 -9.95 -29.73
CA ASN A 227 -12.44 -9.58 -31.11
C ASN A 227 -11.40 -8.59 -31.70
N PRO A 228 -11.21 -8.56 -33.03
CA PRO A 228 -10.50 -7.48 -33.71
C PRO A 228 -11.27 -6.17 -33.60
N GLY A 229 -10.60 -5.08 -33.23
CA GLY A 229 -11.26 -3.80 -32.95
C GLY A 229 -10.33 -2.60 -33.10
N THR A 230 -10.82 -1.43 -32.68
CA THR A 230 -10.04 -0.19 -32.60
C THR A 230 -9.82 0.19 -31.15
N SER A 231 -8.60 0.55 -30.79
CA SER A 231 -8.20 0.85 -29.42
C SER A 231 -9.14 1.84 -28.73
N VAL A 232 -9.60 1.49 -27.52
CA VAL A 232 -10.43 2.40 -26.69
C VAL A 232 -9.62 3.52 -26.04
N VAL A 233 -8.29 3.40 -26.01
CA VAL A 233 -7.38 4.44 -25.52
C VAL A 233 -7.28 5.57 -26.57
N PRO A 234 -7.70 6.81 -26.26
CA PRO A 234 -7.76 7.90 -27.25
C PRO A 234 -6.42 8.22 -27.91
N GLU A 235 -5.32 8.11 -27.18
CA GLU A 235 -3.96 8.37 -27.66
C GLU A 235 -3.48 7.41 -28.76
N MET A 236 -4.17 6.29 -28.94
CA MET A 236 -3.88 5.34 -30.01
C MET A 236 -4.56 5.70 -31.34
N ASN A 237 -5.32 6.80 -31.39
CA ASN A 237 -5.91 7.38 -32.61
C ASN A 237 -6.68 6.38 -33.52
N GLY A 238 -7.44 5.47 -32.91
CA GLY A 238 -8.20 4.45 -33.64
C GLY A 238 -7.38 3.26 -34.16
N ARG A 239 -6.17 3.06 -33.65
CA ARG A 239 -5.30 1.91 -33.95
C ARG A 239 -6.05 0.57 -33.89
N ARG A 240 -5.82 -0.26 -34.90
CA ARG A 240 -6.27 -1.66 -34.94
C ARG A 240 -5.55 -2.51 -33.91
N VAL A 241 -6.32 -3.27 -33.12
CA VAL A 241 -5.85 -4.11 -32.00
C VAL A 241 -6.77 -5.32 -31.84
N TYR A 242 -6.27 -6.40 -31.22
CA TYR A 242 -7.13 -7.48 -30.75
C TYR A 242 -7.56 -7.17 -29.30
N GLN A 243 -8.85 -6.89 -29.09
CA GLN A 243 -9.39 -6.42 -27.81
C GLN A 243 -9.98 -7.59 -27.03
N LEU A 244 -9.63 -7.71 -25.75
CA LEU A 244 -10.18 -8.66 -24.79
C LEU A 244 -11.04 -7.87 -23.81
N ASN A 245 -12.36 -7.91 -24.01
CA ASN A 245 -13.31 -7.18 -23.18
C ASN A 245 -13.87 -8.11 -22.09
N TYR A 246 -13.56 -7.79 -20.84
CA TYR A 246 -14.02 -8.52 -19.66
C TYR A 246 -15.36 -8.02 -19.12
N ARG A 247 -15.75 -6.79 -19.50
CA ARG A 247 -16.72 -5.96 -18.76
C ARG A 247 -18.18 -6.36 -18.99
N TRP A 248 -18.43 -7.41 -19.77
CA TRP A 248 -19.76 -7.93 -20.07
C TRP A 248 -20.40 -8.53 -18.81
N PRO A 249 -21.55 -8.02 -18.31
CA PRO A 249 -22.10 -8.45 -17.01
C PRO A 249 -22.34 -9.97 -16.90
N ARG A 250 -22.78 -10.63 -17.99
CA ARG A 250 -23.05 -12.08 -18.02
C ARG A 250 -21.81 -12.97 -18.23
N LEU A 251 -20.61 -12.38 -18.27
CA LEU A 251 -19.35 -13.09 -17.99
C LEU A 251 -19.05 -13.15 -16.48
N HIS A 252 -19.85 -12.48 -15.64
CA HIS A 252 -19.65 -12.33 -14.20
C HIS A 252 -18.22 -11.89 -13.82
N PRO A 253 -17.68 -10.80 -14.42
CA PRO A 253 -16.38 -10.27 -14.07
C PRO A 253 -16.39 -9.74 -12.63
N ALA A 254 -15.35 -10.05 -11.88
CA ALA A 254 -15.15 -9.52 -10.53
C ALA A 254 -14.40 -8.18 -10.57
N PHE A 255 -14.65 -7.27 -9.64
CA PHE A 255 -13.86 -6.02 -9.54
C PHE A 255 -12.36 -6.32 -9.30
N PRO A 256 -11.39 -5.62 -9.93
CA PRO A 256 -11.54 -4.51 -10.87
C PRO A 256 -11.60 -4.94 -12.34
N VAL A 257 -11.68 -6.25 -12.63
CA VAL A 257 -11.78 -6.81 -13.99
C VAL A 257 -13.08 -6.36 -14.69
N THR A 258 -14.11 -5.97 -13.94
CA THR A 258 -15.30 -5.23 -14.41
C THR A 258 -14.99 -3.95 -15.19
N LEU A 259 -13.78 -3.39 -15.02
CA LEU A 259 -13.33 -2.14 -15.65
C LEU A 259 -12.28 -2.36 -16.74
N LEU A 260 -11.84 -3.60 -16.95
CA LEU A 260 -10.69 -3.96 -17.76
C LEU A 260 -11.07 -4.25 -19.21
N ILE A 261 -10.30 -3.67 -20.13
CA ILE A 261 -10.08 -4.18 -21.48
C ILE A 261 -8.57 -4.42 -21.60
N ASP A 262 -8.16 -5.60 -22.05
CA ASP A 262 -6.78 -5.75 -22.54
C ASP A 262 -6.78 -5.52 -24.07
N GLU A 263 -5.72 -4.95 -24.61
CA GLU A 263 -5.56 -4.77 -26.06
C GLU A 263 -4.20 -5.29 -26.51
N LEU A 264 -4.18 -6.08 -27.58
CA LEU A 264 -3.00 -6.82 -28.05
C LEU A 264 -2.58 -6.44 -29.48
N VAL A 265 -1.27 -6.45 -29.71
CA VAL A 265 -0.63 -6.43 -31.02
C VAL A 265 0.52 -7.44 -31.08
N ARG A 266 0.87 -7.94 -32.26
CA ARG A 266 2.06 -8.77 -32.46
C ARG A 266 3.28 -7.88 -32.69
N ILE A 267 4.39 -8.16 -32.03
CA ILE A 267 5.65 -7.40 -32.17
C ILE A 267 6.82 -8.28 -32.67
N ASP A 268 6.72 -9.60 -32.51
CA ASP A 268 7.70 -10.54 -33.06
C ASP A 268 7.06 -11.90 -33.39
N GLU A 269 7.86 -12.86 -33.85
CA GLU A 269 7.44 -14.25 -33.95
C GLU A 269 7.17 -14.85 -32.56
N GLY A 270 5.93 -15.30 -32.33
CA GLY A 270 5.49 -15.82 -31.04
C GLY A 270 5.33 -14.76 -29.92
N ILE A 271 5.63 -13.48 -30.17
CA ILE A 271 5.60 -12.41 -29.15
C ILE A 271 4.51 -11.38 -29.44
N TYR A 272 3.56 -11.27 -28.51
CA TYR A 272 2.45 -10.33 -28.56
C TYR A 272 2.52 -9.41 -27.35
N LEU A 273 2.48 -8.10 -27.58
CA LEU A 273 2.52 -7.07 -26.56
C LEU A 273 1.09 -6.58 -26.30
N GLY A 274 0.71 -6.64 -25.03
CA GLY A 274 -0.57 -6.16 -24.53
C GLY A 274 -0.43 -4.89 -23.70
N GLN A 275 -1.45 -4.03 -23.76
CA GLN A 275 -1.70 -2.99 -22.77
C GLN A 275 -2.89 -3.35 -21.88
N LEU A 276 -2.78 -3.08 -20.58
CA LEU A 276 -3.90 -3.18 -19.63
C LEU A 276 -4.64 -1.84 -19.63
N VAL A 277 -5.93 -1.82 -19.93
CA VAL A 277 -6.71 -0.60 -20.08
C VAL A 277 -7.89 -0.58 -19.11
N PHE A 278 -7.89 0.35 -18.16
CA PHE A 278 -8.97 0.49 -17.18
C PHE A 278 -9.85 1.71 -17.50
N ALA A 279 -11.16 1.56 -17.30
CA ALA A 279 -12.10 2.68 -17.25
C ALA A 279 -11.77 3.62 -16.07
N SER A 280 -11.77 4.94 -16.31
CA SER A 280 -11.63 5.97 -15.26
C SER A 280 -12.88 6.85 -15.11
N ARG A 281 -14.02 6.46 -15.70
CA ARG A 281 -15.36 7.02 -15.50
C ARG A 281 -16.42 5.94 -15.72
N HIS A 282 -17.65 6.21 -15.28
CA HIS A 282 -18.83 5.36 -15.55
C HIS A 282 -18.58 3.88 -15.22
N PHE A 283 -18.06 3.62 -14.03
CA PHE A 283 -17.54 2.30 -13.65
C PHE A 283 -18.61 1.42 -13.00
N SER A 284 -18.51 0.10 -13.22
CA SER A 284 -19.29 -0.91 -12.49
C SER A 284 -18.41 -1.67 -11.50
N LEU A 285 -18.91 -1.88 -10.29
CA LEU A 285 -18.31 -2.80 -9.32
C LEU A 285 -18.80 -4.25 -9.52
N GLY A 286 -19.66 -4.48 -10.51
CA GLY A 286 -20.19 -5.78 -10.88
C GLY A 286 -21.60 -6.05 -10.36
N GLU A 287 -22.04 -7.29 -10.55
CA GLU A 287 -23.22 -7.87 -9.91
C GLU A 287 -22.80 -8.66 -8.69
N LEU A 288 -23.45 -8.42 -7.56
CA LEU A 288 -23.12 -9.06 -6.30
C LEU A 288 -24.30 -9.91 -5.79
N PRO A 289 -24.20 -11.25 -5.77
CA PRO A 289 -25.29 -12.10 -5.30
C PRO A 289 -25.55 -11.87 -3.81
N LEU A 290 -26.82 -11.62 -3.46
CA LEU A 290 -27.23 -11.37 -2.08
C LEU A 290 -27.20 -12.66 -1.27
N ALA A 291 -26.54 -12.64 -0.11
CA ALA A 291 -26.35 -13.83 0.73
C ALA A 291 -27.67 -14.47 1.22
N THR A 292 -28.77 -13.71 1.24
CA THR A 292 -30.11 -14.16 1.63
C THR A 292 -30.92 -14.79 0.49
N ASP A 293 -30.53 -14.60 -0.76
CA ASP A 293 -31.22 -15.11 -1.94
C ASP A 293 -30.26 -15.18 -3.14
N PRO A 294 -29.65 -16.35 -3.42
CA PRO A 294 -28.64 -16.50 -4.48
C PRO A 294 -29.14 -16.19 -5.91
N GLU A 295 -30.45 -16.10 -6.14
CA GLU A 295 -31.03 -15.71 -7.43
C GLU A 295 -31.24 -14.19 -7.56
N LYS A 296 -30.90 -13.39 -6.54
CA LYS A 296 -30.96 -11.92 -6.58
C LYS A 296 -29.56 -11.31 -6.46
N SER A 297 -29.14 -10.57 -7.48
CA SER A 297 -27.91 -9.77 -7.47
C SER A 297 -28.19 -8.28 -7.22
N LEU A 298 -27.29 -7.62 -6.49
CA LEU A 298 -27.20 -6.17 -6.38
C LEU A 298 -26.25 -5.65 -7.46
N VAL A 299 -26.73 -4.75 -8.33
CA VAL A 299 -25.89 -4.09 -9.35
C VAL A 299 -25.29 -2.84 -8.73
N LEU A 300 -23.95 -2.72 -8.73
CA LEU A 300 -23.25 -1.57 -8.16
C LEU A 300 -22.47 -0.79 -9.23
N GLY A 301 -22.68 0.52 -9.26
CA GLY A 301 -22.18 1.41 -10.32
C GLY A 301 -22.98 1.32 -11.61
N GLU A 302 -22.41 1.81 -12.71
CA GLU A 302 -23.04 1.82 -14.03
C GLU A 302 -22.61 0.58 -14.82
N PRO A 303 -23.48 -0.45 -15.00
CA PRO A 303 -23.11 -1.67 -15.73
C PRO A 303 -22.79 -1.33 -17.19
N TYR A 304 -21.78 -1.99 -17.76
CA TYR A 304 -21.47 -1.79 -19.17
C TYR A 304 -22.60 -2.35 -20.04
N THR A 305 -23.36 -1.44 -20.66
CA THR A 305 -24.52 -1.77 -21.50
C THR A 305 -24.19 -2.09 -22.96
N GLY A 306 -22.91 -2.10 -23.34
CA GLY A 306 -22.48 -2.20 -24.74
C GLY A 306 -22.56 -0.86 -25.49
N GLU A 307 -23.61 -0.07 -25.24
CA GLU A 307 -23.91 1.20 -25.92
C GLU A 307 -22.70 2.15 -25.96
N GLY A 308 -22.09 2.31 -27.15
CA GLY A 308 -20.88 3.12 -27.39
C GLY A 308 -21.04 4.64 -27.26
N ARG A 309 -22.00 5.11 -26.46
CA ARG A 309 -22.35 6.53 -26.26
C ARG A 309 -21.71 7.15 -25.00
N VAL A 310 -21.14 6.34 -24.11
CA VAL A 310 -20.63 6.77 -22.80
C VAL A 310 -19.10 6.85 -22.81
N ASP A 311 -18.53 7.98 -22.37
CA ASP A 311 -17.07 8.17 -22.22
C ASP A 311 -16.55 7.59 -20.89
N TYR A 312 -16.24 6.29 -20.88
CA TYR A 312 -15.60 5.59 -19.76
C TYR A 312 -14.17 6.09 -19.43
N GLY A 313 -13.60 7.03 -20.20
CA GLY A 313 -12.31 7.66 -19.90
C GLY A 313 -11.15 6.67 -19.79
N TYR A 314 -11.01 5.74 -20.73
CA TYR A 314 -10.00 4.69 -20.68
C TYR A 314 -8.56 5.21 -20.58
N GLN A 315 -7.75 4.54 -19.77
CA GLN A 315 -6.31 4.85 -19.63
C GLN A 315 -5.47 3.56 -19.72
N ASN A 316 -4.28 3.66 -20.30
CA ASN A 316 -3.27 2.61 -20.21
C ASN A 316 -2.67 2.59 -18.79
N ASN A 317 -2.83 1.44 -18.14
CA ASN A 317 -2.43 1.15 -16.76
C ASN A 317 -1.31 0.10 -16.69
N GLY A 318 -0.57 -0.14 -17.76
CA GLY A 318 0.52 -1.11 -17.79
C GLY A 318 0.63 -1.89 -19.08
N TYR A 319 1.61 -2.80 -19.10
CA TYR A 319 1.89 -3.66 -20.23
C TYR A 319 2.10 -5.10 -19.78
N PHE A 320 1.76 -6.04 -20.65
CA PHE A 320 1.98 -7.48 -20.46
C PHE A 320 2.34 -8.14 -21.78
N LEU A 321 2.86 -9.36 -21.74
CA LEU A 321 3.13 -10.20 -22.90
C LEU A 321 2.21 -11.40 -22.93
N MET A 322 1.90 -11.83 -24.14
CA MET A 322 1.36 -13.14 -24.47
C MET A 322 2.35 -13.81 -25.40
N LEU A 323 2.90 -14.94 -24.98
CA LEU A 323 4.01 -15.64 -25.65
C LEU A 323 3.54 -17.02 -26.11
N ASP A 324 3.81 -17.37 -27.37
CA ASP A 324 3.37 -18.64 -27.94
C ASP A 324 4.09 -19.83 -27.26
N PRO A 325 3.35 -20.81 -26.70
CA PRO A 325 3.95 -21.95 -26.00
C PRO A 325 4.82 -22.85 -26.89
N ALA A 326 4.75 -22.75 -28.22
CA ALA A 326 5.72 -23.36 -29.13
C ALA A 326 7.17 -22.92 -28.83
N PHE A 327 7.35 -21.72 -28.28
CA PHE A 327 8.63 -21.14 -27.89
C PHE A 327 8.93 -21.26 -26.38
N ALA A 328 8.19 -22.09 -25.62
CA ALA A 328 8.29 -22.19 -24.15
C ALA A 328 9.73 -22.37 -23.62
N ARG A 329 10.61 -23.07 -24.36
CA ARG A 329 12.04 -23.20 -23.98
C ARG A 329 12.82 -21.88 -24.04
N GLN A 330 12.49 -20.99 -24.97
CA GLN A 330 13.08 -19.64 -25.06
C GLN A 330 12.46 -18.75 -23.98
N VAL A 331 11.13 -18.81 -23.80
CA VAL A 331 10.40 -18.05 -22.77
C VAL A 331 10.98 -18.31 -21.37
N TYR A 332 11.21 -19.57 -21.01
CA TYR A 332 11.72 -19.98 -19.70
C TYR A 332 13.25 -20.01 -19.61
N ALA A 333 14.00 -19.48 -20.59
CA ALA A 333 15.46 -19.41 -20.54
C ALA A 333 15.96 -18.45 -19.45
N ASP A 334 17.18 -18.66 -18.94
CA ASP A 334 17.78 -17.82 -17.88
C ASP A 334 17.97 -16.35 -18.30
N THR A 335 18.09 -16.07 -19.60
CA THR A 335 18.17 -14.72 -20.18
C THR A 335 16.80 -14.02 -20.26
N ALA A 336 15.73 -14.81 -20.40
CA ALA A 336 14.34 -14.40 -20.56
C ALA A 336 13.61 -14.40 -19.19
N PHE A 337 12.58 -15.24 -19.02
CA PHE A 337 11.68 -15.26 -17.86
C PHE A 337 11.81 -16.55 -17.02
N PRO A 338 12.96 -16.80 -16.37
CA PRO A 338 13.20 -18.04 -15.63
C PRO A 338 12.28 -18.23 -14.42
N GLN A 339 11.68 -17.16 -13.87
CA GLN A 339 10.71 -17.24 -12.77
C GLN A 339 9.42 -17.98 -13.15
N LEU A 340 9.10 -18.05 -14.44
CA LEU A 340 7.90 -18.73 -14.97
C LEU A 340 8.14 -20.22 -15.25
N ARG A 341 9.38 -20.71 -15.08
CA ARG A 341 9.76 -22.10 -15.35
C ARG A 341 8.94 -23.10 -14.51
N PRO A 342 8.49 -24.24 -15.07
CA PRO A 342 7.87 -25.33 -14.30
C PRO A 342 8.77 -25.85 -13.18
N ARG A 343 8.16 -26.17 -12.03
CA ARG A 343 8.79 -26.79 -10.86
C ARG A 343 8.53 -28.31 -10.87
N PRO A 344 9.31 -29.11 -10.11
CA PRO A 344 9.02 -30.54 -9.94
C PRO A 344 7.55 -30.77 -9.51
N GLY A 345 6.83 -31.62 -10.24
CA GLY A 345 5.42 -31.91 -10.00
C GLY A 345 4.41 -31.04 -10.78
N GLU A 346 4.86 -30.03 -11.51
CA GLU A 346 4.00 -29.22 -12.38
C GLU A 346 4.00 -29.68 -13.84
N SER A 347 2.93 -29.35 -14.56
CA SER A 347 2.85 -29.52 -16.01
C SER A 347 3.94 -28.71 -16.72
N GLY A 348 4.62 -29.36 -17.66
CA GLY A 348 5.72 -28.77 -18.42
C GLY A 348 7.08 -29.13 -17.84
N TYR A 349 7.16 -29.64 -16.60
CA TYR A 349 8.44 -30.02 -15.99
C TYR A 349 9.08 -31.22 -16.73
N HIS A 350 8.32 -32.28 -16.94
CA HIS A 350 8.77 -33.47 -17.68
C HIS A 350 8.72 -33.25 -19.19
N GLU A 351 7.69 -32.56 -19.70
CA GLU A 351 7.48 -32.34 -21.14
C GLU A 351 8.59 -31.47 -21.75
N LEU A 352 9.12 -30.50 -21.01
CA LEU A 352 10.24 -29.67 -21.47
C LEU A 352 11.61 -30.29 -21.19
N GLY A 353 11.68 -31.29 -20.30
CA GLY A 353 12.87 -32.09 -19.99
C GLY A 353 13.70 -31.60 -18.79
N TYR A 354 13.09 -30.85 -17.86
CA TYR A 354 13.79 -30.34 -16.66
C TYR A 354 14.12 -31.44 -15.64
N ASP A 355 13.43 -32.58 -15.72
CA ASP A 355 13.72 -33.81 -14.99
C ASP A 355 15.03 -34.50 -15.41
N ARG A 356 15.63 -34.09 -16.54
CA ARG A 356 16.85 -34.67 -17.12
C ARG A 356 18.09 -33.80 -16.97
N GLN A 357 17.99 -32.66 -16.29
CA GLN A 357 19.09 -31.73 -16.04
C GLN A 357 19.51 -31.70 -14.56
N GLU A 358 20.26 -32.71 -14.12
CA GLU A 358 20.98 -32.64 -12.84
C GLU A 358 22.37 -31.98 -13.01
N GLY A 359 22.69 -31.01 -12.15
CA GLY A 359 24.07 -30.55 -11.92
C GLY A 359 24.38 -29.08 -12.27
N GLY A 360 24.03 -28.15 -11.37
CA GLY A 360 24.31 -26.71 -11.59
C GLY A 360 24.18 -25.80 -10.37
N ARG A 361 24.38 -26.29 -9.14
CA ARG A 361 24.19 -25.48 -7.92
C ARG A 361 25.43 -24.64 -7.60
N LEU A 362 25.49 -23.41 -8.10
CA LEU A 362 26.54 -22.45 -7.75
C LEU A 362 26.41 -21.98 -6.28
N LYS A 363 27.52 -22.03 -5.55
CA LYS A 363 27.68 -21.39 -4.24
C LYS A 363 27.94 -19.89 -4.43
N ASN A 364 27.38 -19.06 -3.54
CA ASN A 364 27.91 -17.72 -3.29
C ASN A 364 28.49 -17.65 -1.88
N ASP A 365 29.79 -17.37 -1.81
CA ASP A 365 30.57 -17.10 -0.60
C ASP A 365 30.95 -15.60 -0.52
N SER A 366 31.40 -15.16 0.65
CA SER A 366 31.89 -13.82 1.03
C SER A 366 30.81 -12.72 1.16
N ALA A 367 30.62 -11.98 2.27
CA ALA A 367 31.44 -11.50 3.40
C ALA A 367 32.03 -10.07 3.22
N GLY A 368 31.68 -9.16 4.13
CA GLY A 368 32.19 -7.79 4.20
C GLY A 368 31.92 -7.11 5.55
N SER A 369 32.90 -6.37 6.07
CA SER A 369 32.83 -5.65 7.37
C SER A 369 33.89 -4.52 7.38
N ARG A 370 33.89 -3.51 8.27
CA ARG A 370 33.15 -3.21 9.52
C ARG A 370 33.23 -1.69 9.76
N PRO A 371 32.43 -1.04 10.64
CA PRO A 371 32.81 -1.00 12.07
C PRO A 371 31.64 -0.84 13.08
N GLY A 372 31.95 -0.91 14.38
CA GLY A 372 31.02 -0.71 15.50
C GLY A 372 31.02 -1.91 16.46
N LYS A 373 31.74 -1.81 17.58
CA LYS A 373 31.91 -2.91 18.55
C LYS A 373 30.69 -3.04 19.48
N TRP A 374 29.65 -3.69 18.99
CA TRP A 374 28.70 -4.40 19.85
C TRP A 374 29.40 -5.65 20.46
N PRO A 375 28.84 -6.26 21.53
CA PRO A 375 29.33 -7.54 22.04
C PRO A 375 29.46 -8.58 20.92
N GLY A 376 30.34 -9.57 21.08
CA GLY A 376 30.70 -10.56 20.04
C GLY A 376 29.60 -11.56 19.65
N ILE A 377 28.34 -11.20 19.84
CA ILE A 377 27.13 -11.97 19.57
C ILE A 377 27.01 -12.12 18.06
N ARG A 378 27.17 -13.36 17.58
CA ARG A 378 26.95 -13.74 16.18
C ARG A 378 25.55 -14.26 15.94
N ASP A 379 24.94 -14.87 16.97
CA ASP A 379 23.54 -15.28 16.98
C ASP A 379 22.69 -14.15 17.58
N TRP A 380 22.05 -13.37 16.71
CA TRP A 380 21.18 -12.27 17.10
C TRP A 380 19.80 -12.71 17.62
N VAL A 381 19.47 -14.01 17.55
CA VAL A 381 18.18 -14.58 17.95
C VAL A 381 18.24 -15.16 19.35
N GLN A 382 19.33 -15.87 19.69
CA GLN A 382 19.50 -16.51 21.01
C GLN A 382 20.74 -16.07 21.79
N GLY A 383 21.77 -15.49 21.15
CA GLY A 383 23.02 -15.10 21.81
C GLY A 383 22.92 -13.95 22.81
N TRP A 384 21.71 -13.46 23.10
CA TRP A 384 21.40 -12.62 24.26
C TRP A 384 21.30 -13.43 25.57
N GLN A 385 21.02 -14.74 25.48
CA GLN A 385 20.94 -15.64 26.64
C GLN A 385 22.31 -15.84 27.28
N ASP A 386 23.37 -15.89 26.48
CA ASP A 386 24.77 -16.03 26.90
C ASP A 386 25.37 -14.74 27.53
N ASN A 387 24.54 -13.73 27.79
CA ASN A 387 24.96 -12.45 28.35
C ASN A 387 23.98 -11.96 29.42
N ASP A 388 24.36 -12.06 30.69
CA ASP A 388 23.51 -11.72 31.84
C ASP A 388 22.82 -10.36 31.73
N ALA A 389 23.51 -9.33 31.24
CA ALA A 389 22.96 -7.98 31.10
C ALA A 389 21.89 -7.89 29.99
N LEU A 390 22.09 -8.57 28.86
CA LEU A 390 21.08 -8.65 27.80
C LEU A 390 19.93 -9.59 28.18
N CYS A 391 20.21 -10.71 28.85
CA CYS A 391 19.20 -11.59 29.40
C CYS A 391 18.29 -10.85 30.39
N ALA A 392 18.86 -10.13 31.35
CA ALA A 392 18.10 -9.27 32.26
C ALA A 392 17.29 -8.21 31.51
N LYS A 393 17.90 -7.48 30.55
CA LYS A 393 17.21 -6.46 29.75
C LYS A 393 16.03 -7.03 28.95
N PHE A 394 16.20 -8.18 28.32
CA PHE A 394 15.21 -8.76 27.43
C PHE A 394 14.16 -9.64 28.12
N THR A 395 14.29 -9.94 29.42
CA THR A 395 13.30 -10.75 30.16
C THR A 395 12.61 -10.02 31.32
N THR A 396 13.09 -8.83 31.72
CA THR A 396 12.54 -8.06 32.85
C THR A 396 11.45 -7.09 32.41
N PHE A 397 10.25 -7.26 32.94
CA PHE A 397 9.14 -6.33 32.73
C PHE A 397 9.22 -5.12 33.68
N LEU A 398 9.00 -3.93 33.13
CA LEU A 398 8.60 -2.74 33.90
C LEU A 398 7.07 -2.74 33.97
N ARG A 399 6.52 -2.67 35.19
CA ARG A 399 5.08 -2.80 35.42
C ARG A 399 4.59 -2.06 36.65
N GLU A 400 3.33 -1.63 36.59
CA GLU A 400 2.49 -1.26 37.72
C GLU A 400 1.32 -2.25 37.86
N ALA A 401 0.52 -2.12 38.92
CA ALA A 401 -0.72 -2.88 39.05
C ALA A 401 -1.72 -2.43 37.98
N SER A 402 -2.36 -3.37 37.27
CA SER A 402 -3.41 -3.05 36.31
C SER A 402 -4.59 -2.33 37.00
N PRO A 403 -5.27 -1.37 36.33
CA PRO A 403 -6.53 -0.82 36.80
C PRO A 403 -7.70 -1.81 36.83
N ARG A 404 -7.58 -2.95 36.13
CA ARG A 404 -8.61 -4.01 36.02
C ARG A 404 -8.22 -5.20 36.90
N GLN A 405 -9.15 -5.73 37.70
CA GLN A 405 -8.87 -6.77 38.70
C GLN A 405 -8.78 -8.18 38.10
N GLU A 406 -9.42 -8.37 36.94
CA GLU A 406 -9.41 -9.57 36.12
C GLU A 406 -8.08 -9.79 35.37
N ASP A 407 -7.19 -8.80 35.35
CA ASP A 407 -5.85 -8.95 34.78
C ASP A 407 -4.92 -9.76 35.70
N GLY A 408 -4.62 -10.99 35.30
CA GLY A 408 -3.56 -11.79 35.91
C GLY A 408 -2.14 -11.24 35.67
N ASP A 409 -1.12 -11.94 36.17
CA ASP A 409 0.27 -11.48 36.07
C ASP A 409 0.81 -11.52 34.62
N VAL A 410 1.17 -10.37 34.05
CA VAL A 410 1.74 -10.29 32.69
C VAL A 410 3.00 -11.12 32.48
N ARG A 411 3.72 -11.49 33.54
CA ARG A 411 4.93 -12.34 33.45
C ARG A 411 4.61 -13.73 32.88
N GLU A 412 3.39 -14.22 33.07
CA GLU A 412 2.89 -15.50 32.54
C GLU A 412 2.75 -15.51 31.01
N LEU A 413 2.73 -14.33 30.36
CA LEU A 413 2.61 -14.23 28.91
C LEU A 413 3.90 -14.64 28.19
N ARG A 414 5.05 -14.58 28.87
CA ARG A 414 6.39 -14.94 28.36
C ARG A 414 6.68 -16.41 28.63
N GLN A 415 7.17 -17.12 27.62
CA GLN A 415 7.58 -18.52 27.75
C GLN A 415 9.00 -18.65 28.33
N GLU A 416 9.35 -19.86 28.78
CA GLU A 416 10.73 -20.17 29.16
C GLU A 416 11.68 -19.96 27.96
N ASN A 417 12.88 -19.44 28.22
CA ASN A 417 13.88 -19.09 27.21
C ASN A 417 13.42 -18.09 26.12
N GLU A 418 12.32 -17.38 26.34
CA GLU A 418 11.79 -16.37 25.42
C GLU A 418 12.07 -14.94 25.92
N SER A 419 12.53 -14.04 25.04
CA SER A 419 12.61 -12.61 25.32
C SER A 419 11.24 -11.92 25.21
N ILE A 420 11.08 -10.74 25.82
CA ILE A 420 9.89 -9.90 25.69
C ILE A 420 9.64 -9.53 24.21
N LEU A 421 10.68 -9.33 23.40
CA LEU A 421 10.54 -9.08 21.96
C LEU A 421 10.02 -10.31 21.20
N GLN A 422 10.55 -11.50 21.48
CA GLN A 422 10.03 -12.76 20.91
C GLN A 422 8.59 -13.02 21.37
N MET A 423 8.26 -12.73 22.64
CA MET A 423 6.91 -12.80 23.18
C MET A 423 5.95 -11.86 22.44
N LEU A 424 6.31 -10.59 22.23
CA LEU A 424 5.52 -9.62 21.46
C LEU A 424 5.33 -10.10 20.02
N GLN A 425 6.38 -10.63 19.37
CA GLN A 425 6.29 -11.20 18.02
C GLN A 425 5.38 -12.44 17.98
N ARG A 426 5.43 -13.33 18.99
CA ARG A 426 4.56 -14.50 19.09
C ARG A 426 3.11 -14.12 19.37
N ILE A 427 2.86 -13.13 20.23
CA ILE A 427 1.52 -12.59 20.45
C ILE A 427 1.03 -11.95 19.14
N SER A 428 1.84 -11.12 18.49
CA SER A 428 1.50 -10.48 17.20
C SER A 428 1.15 -11.49 16.12
N ARG A 429 1.96 -12.54 15.93
CA ARG A 429 1.64 -13.65 15.00
C ARG A 429 0.33 -14.36 15.34
N ARG A 430 0.02 -14.55 16.62
CA ARG A 430 -1.27 -15.13 17.05
C ARG A 430 -2.44 -14.18 16.81
N VAL A 431 -2.28 -12.89 17.11
CA VAL A 431 -3.28 -11.86 16.79
C VAL A 431 -3.50 -11.84 15.28
N SER A 432 -2.45 -11.74 14.45
CA SER A 432 -2.55 -11.81 12.99
C SER A 432 -3.25 -13.08 12.51
N ALA A 433 -3.01 -14.24 13.12
CA ALA A 433 -3.69 -15.48 12.74
C ALA A 433 -5.17 -15.54 13.20
N SER A 434 -5.56 -14.80 14.25
CA SER A 434 -6.94 -14.73 14.71
C SER A 434 -7.74 -13.59 14.06
N SER A 435 -7.14 -12.42 13.90
CA SER A 435 -7.69 -11.24 13.20
C SER A 435 -7.54 -11.33 11.67
N ALA A 436 -6.78 -12.32 11.14
CA ALA A 436 -6.94 -12.79 9.76
C ALA A 436 -8.36 -13.24 9.46
N HIS A 437 -9.11 -13.54 10.52
CA HIS A 437 -10.44 -14.08 10.47
C HIS A 437 -11.45 -13.15 11.16
N ASP A 438 -11.34 -12.95 12.47
CA ASP A 438 -12.31 -12.21 13.29
C ASP A 438 -11.64 -10.94 13.83
N ASP A 439 -11.81 -9.79 13.17
CA ASP A 439 -11.16 -8.54 13.60
C ASP A 439 -11.88 -7.86 14.78
N ARG A 440 -11.67 -8.44 15.96
CA ARG A 440 -12.20 -7.96 17.25
C ARG A 440 -11.10 -7.65 18.26
N LEU A 441 -11.31 -6.62 19.09
CA LEU A 441 -10.43 -6.22 20.19
C LEU A 441 -10.10 -7.37 21.17
N ARG A 442 -10.95 -8.39 21.28
CA ARG A 442 -10.69 -9.57 22.13
C ARG A 442 -9.39 -10.31 21.80
N HIS A 443 -8.94 -10.31 20.55
CA HIS A 443 -7.67 -10.95 20.18
C HIS A 443 -6.47 -10.14 20.66
N PHE A 444 -6.61 -8.82 20.68
CA PHE A 444 -5.62 -7.87 21.17
C PHE A 444 -5.49 -7.88 22.71
N GLU A 445 -6.32 -8.65 23.42
CA GLU A 445 -6.42 -8.58 24.88
C GLU A 445 -5.11 -8.88 25.63
N LYS A 446 -4.20 -9.65 25.02
CA LYS A 446 -2.85 -9.85 25.57
C LYS A 446 -1.98 -8.59 25.48
N PHE A 447 -2.12 -7.80 24.41
CA PHE A 447 -1.51 -6.48 24.32
C PHE A 447 -2.22 -5.48 25.25
N ASN A 448 -3.55 -5.53 25.38
CA ASN A 448 -4.28 -4.65 26.28
C ASN A 448 -3.88 -4.90 27.76
N ARG A 449 -3.79 -6.15 28.20
CA ARG A 449 -3.29 -6.52 29.55
C ARG A 449 -1.84 -6.08 29.79
N LEU A 450 -0.97 -6.20 28.77
CA LEU A 450 0.40 -5.64 28.82
C LEU A 450 0.37 -4.12 28.93
N PHE A 451 -0.45 -3.43 28.13
CA PHE A 451 -0.57 -1.98 28.11
C PHE A 451 -1.11 -1.42 29.45
N ARG A 452 -2.18 -2.02 29.97
CA ARG A 452 -2.74 -1.71 31.30
C ARG A 452 -1.74 -1.91 32.43
N SER A 453 -0.82 -2.88 32.30
CA SER A 453 0.22 -3.16 33.29
C SER A 453 1.52 -2.37 33.11
N GLY A 454 1.83 -1.86 31.91
CA GLY A 454 3.04 -1.06 31.64
C GLY A 454 3.03 0.29 32.37
N ILE A 455 4.15 0.97 32.52
CA ILE A 455 4.23 2.24 33.28
C ILE A 455 4.19 3.44 32.33
N ALA A 456 3.36 4.44 32.60
CA ALA A 456 3.31 5.67 31.80
C ALA A 456 4.66 6.44 31.87
N PRO A 457 5.28 6.79 30.72
CA PRO A 457 6.42 7.70 30.67
C PRO A 457 6.11 9.06 31.32
N ARG A 458 7.15 9.79 31.71
CA ARG A 458 7.07 11.10 32.34
C ARG A 458 7.74 12.17 31.49
N VAL A 459 7.37 13.43 31.72
CA VAL A 459 8.20 14.58 31.35
C VAL A 459 8.94 15.05 32.59
N VAL A 460 10.26 15.24 32.47
CA VAL A 460 11.10 15.77 33.56
C VAL A 460 11.99 16.87 32.99
N ASN A 461 11.84 18.11 33.45
CA ASN A 461 12.57 19.28 32.95
C ASN A 461 12.45 19.51 31.43
N GLY A 462 11.28 19.19 30.86
CA GLY A 462 10.97 19.28 29.44
C GLY A 462 11.53 18.13 28.60
N LEU A 463 11.92 17.02 29.23
CA LEU A 463 12.51 15.86 28.57
C LEU A 463 11.61 14.63 28.73
N PHE A 464 11.39 13.89 27.64
CA PHE A 464 10.74 12.58 27.66
C PHE A 464 11.60 11.60 28.48
N GLN A 465 11.01 10.93 29.46
CA GLN A 465 11.71 10.11 30.43
C GLN A 465 10.94 8.81 30.75
N GLY A 466 11.54 7.67 30.42
CA GLY A 466 11.14 6.36 30.88
C GLY A 466 11.64 6.02 32.30
N HIS A 467 11.20 4.86 32.78
CA HIS A 467 11.49 4.25 34.08
C HIS A 467 12.55 3.13 33.99
N GLY A 468 13.02 2.80 32.78
CA GLY A 468 14.21 1.97 32.57
C GLY A 468 15.47 2.50 33.28
N SER A 469 16.51 1.68 33.38
CA SER A 469 17.71 1.98 34.18
C SER A 469 18.43 3.27 33.78
N ARG A 470 18.34 3.65 32.49
CA ARG A 470 18.71 4.97 31.98
C ARG A 470 17.50 5.90 31.83
N GLY A 471 16.37 5.32 31.42
CA GLY A 471 15.11 6.02 31.15
C GLY A 471 15.15 6.99 29.96
N TYR A 472 16.19 6.92 29.14
CA TYR A 472 16.27 7.53 27.81
C TYR A 472 17.14 6.67 26.90
N ASN A 473 16.93 6.72 25.58
CA ASN A 473 17.75 5.96 24.62
C ASN A 473 19.02 6.73 24.26
N CYS A 474 18.87 7.99 23.85
CA CYS A 474 19.97 8.95 23.75
C CYS A 474 19.57 10.30 24.36
N ARG A 475 20.55 11.15 24.65
CA ARG A 475 20.29 12.53 25.07
C ARG A 475 21.38 13.44 24.53
N VAL A 476 21.08 14.16 23.46
CA VAL A 476 22.03 15.08 22.83
C VAL A 476 21.32 16.38 22.42
N ASP A 477 22.06 17.49 22.40
CA ASP A 477 21.57 18.77 21.89
C ASP A 477 22.00 18.96 20.42
N GLY A 478 21.17 19.64 19.65
CA GLY A 478 21.51 20.11 18.32
C GLY A 478 22.53 21.25 18.34
N SER A 479 23.08 21.53 17.17
CA SER A 479 24.07 22.59 16.89
C SER A 479 23.53 23.67 15.95
N GLU A 480 22.53 23.36 15.12
CA GLU A 480 21.98 24.29 14.14
C GLU A 480 20.79 25.09 14.73
N PRO A 481 20.81 26.43 14.66
CA PRO A 481 19.66 27.24 15.01
C PRO A 481 18.54 27.09 13.98
N ARG A 482 17.33 26.89 14.47
CA ARG A 482 16.08 26.78 13.72
C ARG A 482 15.24 28.01 14.06
N ASP A 483 14.79 28.76 13.07
CA ASP A 483 13.83 29.83 13.33
C ASP A 483 12.47 29.22 13.69
N TRP A 484 11.90 29.69 14.80
CA TRP A 484 10.51 29.47 15.14
C TRP A 484 9.84 30.82 15.36
N TYR A 485 9.27 31.37 14.30
CA TYR A 485 8.49 32.60 14.33
C TYR A 485 9.33 33.80 14.81
N GLY A 486 10.47 34.03 14.14
CA GLY A 486 11.38 35.15 14.44
C GLY A 486 12.24 34.98 15.69
N VAL A 487 12.26 33.77 16.27
CA VAL A 487 13.12 33.41 17.40
C VAL A 487 13.90 32.16 17.03
N ALA A 488 15.22 32.29 16.96
CA ALA A 488 16.12 31.16 16.76
C ALA A 488 16.20 30.29 18.03
N ASP A 489 15.95 29.00 17.89
CA ASP A 489 16.09 27.99 18.95
C ASP A 489 16.90 26.79 18.43
N VAL A 490 17.46 25.97 19.31
CA VAL A 490 18.20 24.74 18.94
C VAL A 490 17.50 23.53 19.54
N ALA A 491 17.60 22.37 18.90
CA ALA A 491 17.07 21.14 19.47
C ALA A 491 17.72 20.86 20.82
N ARG A 492 16.93 20.71 21.89
CA ARG A 492 17.43 20.42 23.25
C ARG A 492 16.95 19.06 23.72
N GLY A 493 17.89 18.25 24.21
CA GLY A 493 17.63 16.96 24.83
C GLY A 493 17.01 15.92 23.90
N PHE A 494 17.39 15.93 22.62
CA PHE A 494 16.93 15.00 21.60
C PHE A 494 17.14 13.55 22.04
N ASP A 495 16.03 12.80 22.02
CA ASP A 495 15.93 11.37 22.30
C ASP A 495 15.08 10.72 21.20
N PHE A 496 15.43 9.53 20.72
CA PHE A 496 14.70 8.86 19.63
C PHE A 496 14.57 7.36 19.84
N TYR A 497 13.47 6.82 19.32
CA TYR A 497 13.06 5.43 19.50
C TYR A 497 12.64 4.83 18.17
N HIS A 498 12.99 3.57 17.96
CA HIS A 498 12.59 2.81 16.78
C HIS A 498 11.14 2.33 16.92
N GLY A 499 10.35 2.50 15.87
CA GLY A 499 8.98 2.02 15.78
C GLY A 499 8.91 0.67 15.05
N ALA A 500 8.03 -0.21 15.51
CA ALA A 500 7.59 -1.38 14.76
C ALA A 500 6.09 -1.54 14.97
N ASN A 501 5.32 -1.70 13.88
CA ASN A 501 3.92 -2.02 13.97
C ASN A 501 3.77 -3.51 14.32
N LEU A 502 3.00 -3.83 15.37
CA LEU A 502 2.73 -5.21 15.78
C LEU A 502 1.50 -5.77 15.06
N ASN A 503 0.39 -5.03 15.09
CA ASN A 503 -0.91 -5.39 14.50
C ASN A 503 -1.73 -4.12 14.29
N LEU A 504 -2.62 -4.14 13.29
CA LEU A 504 -3.66 -3.12 13.07
C LEU A 504 -5.03 -3.75 13.33
N HIS A 505 -5.91 -3.00 13.99
CA HIS A 505 -7.32 -3.34 14.23
C HIS A 505 -8.18 -2.26 13.57
N LEU A 506 -9.27 -2.63 12.89
CA LEU A 506 -10.09 -1.72 12.09
C LEU A 506 -11.44 -1.37 12.73
N GLY A 507 -11.81 -1.96 13.87
CA GLY A 507 -13.03 -1.60 14.62
C GLY A 507 -14.37 -1.98 13.97
N PHE A 508 -14.36 -2.45 12.70
CA PHE A 508 -15.57 -2.77 11.95
C PHE A 508 -16.43 -3.83 12.62
N THR A 509 -15.87 -4.93 13.13
CA THR A 509 -16.70 -5.99 13.70
C THR A 509 -17.26 -5.61 15.08
N ASP A 510 -16.47 -4.92 15.91
CA ASP A 510 -16.87 -4.51 17.26
C ASP A 510 -17.92 -3.37 17.26
N THR A 511 -17.99 -2.55 16.21
CA THR A 511 -19.00 -1.49 16.08
C THR A 511 -20.38 -2.03 15.67
N TRP A 512 -20.43 -3.15 14.93
CA TRP A 512 -21.66 -3.68 14.34
C TRP A 512 -22.19 -4.93 15.04
N CYS A 513 -21.36 -5.66 15.80
CA CYS A 513 -21.75 -6.85 16.54
C CYS A 513 -21.28 -6.74 18.01
N PRO A 514 -22.01 -6.00 18.87
CA PRO A 514 -21.58 -5.66 20.24
C PRO A 514 -21.66 -6.83 21.24
N ASP A 515 -22.12 -8.01 20.82
CA ASP A 515 -22.13 -9.22 21.64
C ASP A 515 -20.77 -9.96 21.52
N PRO A 516 -19.96 -10.00 22.61
CA PRO A 516 -18.63 -10.61 22.56
C PRO A 516 -18.64 -12.14 22.42
N GLU A 517 -19.76 -12.81 22.70
CA GLU A 517 -19.90 -14.27 22.62
C GLU A 517 -20.37 -14.75 21.23
N GLN A 518 -21.14 -13.94 20.49
CA GLN A 518 -21.56 -14.28 19.13
C GLN A 518 -20.36 -14.35 18.18
N ARG A 519 -20.08 -15.54 17.63
CA ARG A 519 -19.12 -15.72 16.53
C ARG A 519 -19.77 -15.31 15.20
N PRO A 520 -19.10 -14.52 14.35
CA PRO A 520 -19.49 -14.40 12.95
C PRO A 520 -19.46 -15.79 12.30
N ALA A 521 -20.40 -16.08 11.41
CA ALA A 521 -20.50 -17.38 10.77
C ALA A 521 -19.32 -17.67 9.81
N ASP A 522 -18.71 -16.63 9.24
CA ASP A 522 -17.48 -16.73 8.46
C ASP A 522 -16.61 -15.45 8.63
N PRO A 523 -15.27 -15.54 8.48
CA PRO A 523 -14.37 -14.47 8.92
C PRO A 523 -13.59 -13.83 7.75
N LEU A 524 -13.67 -12.51 7.54
CA LEU A 524 -13.30 -11.87 6.26
C LEU A 524 -12.35 -10.64 6.39
N LEU A 525 -11.10 -10.78 5.92
CA LEU A 525 -10.13 -9.69 5.69
C LEU A 525 -10.13 -9.19 4.24
N PHE A 526 -9.61 -7.97 4.01
CA PHE A 526 -9.45 -7.37 2.68
C PHE A 526 -8.64 -8.27 1.71
N PRO A 527 -9.09 -8.52 0.47
CA PRO A 527 -10.23 -7.90 -0.22
C PRO A 527 -11.61 -8.50 0.09
N ALA A 528 -11.69 -9.60 0.86
CA ALA A 528 -12.96 -10.24 1.18
C ALA A 528 -13.89 -9.39 2.08
N THR A 529 -13.35 -8.53 2.95
CA THR A 529 -14.16 -7.52 3.66
C THR A 529 -14.81 -6.53 2.68
N LEU A 530 -14.09 -6.10 1.63
CA LEU A 530 -14.63 -5.22 0.59
C LEU A 530 -15.74 -5.94 -0.18
N GLY A 531 -15.57 -7.22 -0.52
CA GLY A 531 -16.62 -8.05 -1.09
C GLY A 531 -17.87 -8.16 -0.19
N SER A 532 -17.67 -8.42 1.11
CA SER A 532 -18.74 -8.53 2.10
C SER A 532 -19.53 -7.24 2.31
N MET A 533 -18.82 -6.10 2.36
CA MET A 533 -19.39 -4.76 2.56
C MET A 533 -20.17 -4.27 1.35
N LEU A 534 -19.96 -4.86 0.17
CA LEU A 534 -20.74 -4.59 -1.03
C LEU A 534 -21.97 -5.52 -1.14
N THR A 535 -22.00 -6.68 -0.44
CA THR A 535 -23.13 -7.66 -0.49
C THR A 535 -24.23 -7.42 0.53
N GLU A 536 -23.95 -6.73 1.63
CA GLU A 536 -24.91 -6.52 2.72
C GLU A 536 -25.33 -5.04 2.77
N ASN A 537 -26.60 -4.77 3.08
CA ASN A 537 -27.16 -3.41 3.18
C ASN A 537 -26.68 -2.71 4.46
N VAL A 538 -25.40 -2.40 4.47
CA VAL A 538 -24.58 -1.91 5.58
C VAL A 538 -24.05 -0.55 5.15
N HIS A 539 -24.28 0.49 5.96
CA HIS A 539 -23.78 1.84 5.66
C HIS A 539 -22.30 1.81 5.33
N LEU A 540 -21.95 2.42 4.18
CA LEU A 540 -20.60 2.43 3.61
C LEU A 540 -19.53 2.76 4.67
N PRO A 541 -18.39 2.04 4.68
CA PRO A 541 -17.27 2.36 5.57
C PRO A 541 -16.84 3.81 5.43
N ASN A 542 -16.30 4.39 6.51
CA ASN A 542 -15.57 5.64 6.39
C ASN A 542 -14.43 5.44 5.38
N LEU A 543 -14.42 6.25 4.32
CA LEU A 543 -13.43 6.18 3.24
C LEU A 543 -11.99 6.21 3.79
N LEU A 544 -11.81 6.91 4.91
CA LEU A 544 -10.59 7.03 5.70
C LEU A 544 -9.99 5.66 6.10
N ASP A 545 -10.83 4.69 6.48
CA ASP A 545 -10.39 3.38 6.99
C ASP A 545 -9.91 2.46 5.86
N ILE A 546 -10.57 2.51 4.70
CA ILE A 546 -10.17 1.80 3.48
C ILE A 546 -8.84 2.37 2.94
N VAL A 547 -8.74 3.71 2.94
CA VAL A 547 -7.50 4.42 2.60
C VAL A 547 -6.40 4.05 3.59
N TRP A 548 -6.69 4.00 4.89
CA TRP A 548 -5.70 3.62 5.89
C TRP A 548 -5.27 2.15 5.82
N HIS A 549 -6.15 1.21 5.50
CA HIS A 549 -5.73 -0.18 5.23
C HIS A 549 -4.69 -0.23 4.07
N SER A 550 -4.94 0.55 3.03
CA SER A 550 -4.11 0.62 1.82
C SER A 550 -2.77 1.33 2.04
N ILE A 551 -2.73 2.39 2.86
CA ILE A 551 -1.49 3.08 3.23
C ILE A 551 -0.73 2.29 4.32
N GLY A 552 -1.46 1.74 5.29
CA GLY A 552 -1.03 0.98 6.47
C GLY A 552 -0.08 -0.16 6.18
N LYS A 553 -0.37 -0.91 5.11
CA LYS A 553 0.34 -2.13 4.76
C LYS A 553 1.52 -1.92 3.79
N TYR A 554 1.52 -0.81 3.03
CA TYR A 554 2.42 -0.65 1.88
C TYR A 554 3.29 0.62 1.90
N VAL A 555 2.91 1.69 2.63
CA VAL A 555 3.51 3.02 2.43
C VAL A 555 4.39 3.50 3.60
N PHE A 556 4.18 3.02 4.83
CA PHE A 556 4.75 3.69 6.00
C PHE A 556 6.31 3.76 6.03
N PRO A 557 6.89 4.98 5.95
CA PRO A 557 8.33 5.21 6.05
C PRO A 557 8.76 5.42 7.52
N TRP A 558 7.83 5.35 8.47
CA TRP A 558 8.06 5.64 9.88
C TRP A 558 9.05 4.66 10.50
N ALA A 559 10.26 5.16 10.73
CA ALA A 559 11.32 4.48 11.47
C ALA A 559 11.07 4.51 12.98
N GLY A 560 10.15 5.36 13.45
CA GLY A 560 9.83 5.55 14.87
C GLY A 560 9.49 7.01 15.22
N LYS A 561 9.88 7.46 16.42
CA LYS A 561 9.61 8.81 16.93
C LYS A 561 10.83 9.42 17.61
N SER A 562 10.93 10.75 17.57
CA SER A 562 11.90 11.54 18.32
C SER A 562 11.21 12.57 19.21
N PHE A 563 11.85 12.91 20.32
CA PHE A 563 11.38 13.85 21.34
C PHE A 563 12.46 14.91 21.60
N GLU A 564 12.05 16.16 21.58
CA GLU A 564 12.85 17.35 21.85
C GLU A 564 12.14 18.18 22.95
N ARG A 565 12.88 19.01 23.69
CA ARG A 565 12.27 19.92 24.66
C ARG A 565 11.49 21.02 23.94
N ILE A 566 10.26 21.27 24.39
CA ILE A 566 9.45 22.41 23.95
C ILE A 566 9.65 23.64 24.84
N SER A 567 9.53 24.84 24.28
CA SER A 567 9.52 26.11 25.02
C SER A 567 8.08 26.54 25.31
N GLY A 568 7.86 27.29 26.41
CA GLY A 568 6.52 27.80 26.75
C GLY A 568 5.87 28.58 25.61
N ARG A 569 6.65 29.40 24.88
CA ARG A 569 6.22 30.15 23.68
C ARG A 569 5.75 29.24 22.54
N LYS A 570 6.49 28.17 22.25
CA LYS A 570 6.09 27.22 21.19
C LYS A 570 4.87 26.41 21.62
N LEU A 571 4.82 26.00 22.89
CA LEU A 571 3.72 25.23 23.45
C LEU A 571 2.40 26.02 23.47
N SER A 572 2.42 27.27 23.94
CA SER A 572 1.22 28.12 24.03
C SER A 572 0.60 28.36 22.65
N MET A 573 1.41 28.53 21.61
CA MET A 573 0.93 28.64 20.23
C MET A 573 0.36 27.31 19.72
N LEU A 574 1.09 26.20 19.89
CA LEU A 574 0.64 24.90 19.35
C LEU A 574 -0.61 24.32 20.06
N LEU A 575 -0.94 24.81 21.25
CA LEU A 575 -2.16 24.50 22.00
C LEU A 575 -3.24 25.58 21.93
N ASP A 576 -3.07 26.64 21.14
CA ASP A 576 -4.08 27.69 20.98
C ASP A 576 -5.23 27.19 20.09
N GLU A 577 -6.45 27.24 20.64
CA GLU A 577 -7.71 26.82 20.00
C GLU A 577 -8.71 27.99 19.92
N SER A 578 -8.24 29.24 20.07
CA SER A 578 -9.07 30.45 20.02
C SER A 578 -9.80 30.63 18.67
N ASP A 579 -10.86 31.43 18.65
CA ASP A 579 -11.58 31.75 17.41
C ASP A 579 -10.79 32.68 16.46
N ASP A 580 -9.87 33.49 16.99
CA ASP A 580 -9.09 34.48 16.24
C ASP A 580 -7.66 34.03 15.86
N LEU A 581 -7.39 32.72 15.78
CA LEU A 581 -6.06 32.17 15.42
C LEU A 581 -5.45 32.78 14.16
N ALA A 582 -6.25 33.09 13.14
CA ALA A 582 -5.79 33.74 11.91
C ALA A 582 -5.29 35.18 12.12
N ARG A 583 -5.78 35.88 13.16
CA ARG A 583 -5.30 37.19 13.61
C ARG A 583 -4.06 37.07 14.48
N ARG A 584 -4.03 36.10 15.40
CA ARG A 584 -2.92 35.86 16.34
C ARG A 584 -1.65 35.36 15.65
N TYR A 585 -1.78 34.41 14.72
CA TYR A 585 -0.67 33.70 14.10
C TYR A 585 -0.78 33.67 12.56
N PRO A 586 -0.86 34.84 11.88
CA PRO A 586 -1.20 34.92 10.46
C PRO A 586 -0.21 34.17 9.55
N ALA A 587 1.08 34.14 9.91
CA ALA A 587 2.07 33.36 9.18
C ALA A 587 1.84 31.84 9.31
N ARG A 588 1.50 31.31 10.49
CA ARG A 588 1.25 29.87 10.69
C ARG A 588 -0.01 29.41 9.97
N VAL A 589 -1.07 30.21 10.03
CA VAL A 589 -2.31 29.93 9.29
C VAL A 589 -2.09 30.00 7.78
N ALA A 590 -1.23 30.92 7.30
CA ALA A 590 -0.83 30.95 5.89
C ALA A 590 0.03 29.73 5.47
N GLU A 591 0.90 29.21 6.34
CA GLU A 591 1.62 27.94 6.08
C GLU A 591 0.63 26.76 6.03
N LEU A 592 -0.25 26.61 7.03
CA LEU A 592 -1.26 25.54 7.08
C LEU A 592 -2.10 25.48 5.79
N ARG A 593 -2.52 26.65 5.28
CA ARG A 593 -3.31 26.77 4.04
C ARG A 593 -2.53 26.41 2.77
N ARG A 594 -1.20 26.55 2.75
CA ARG A 594 -0.35 26.28 1.58
C ARG A 594 0.04 24.81 1.46
N HIS A 595 0.19 24.12 2.57
CA HIS A 595 0.66 22.74 2.61
C HIS A 595 -0.51 21.75 2.54
N LEU A 596 -0.58 20.96 1.46
CA LEU A 596 -1.70 20.04 1.18
C LEU A 596 -2.00 19.07 2.32
N ALA A 597 -0.97 18.62 3.05
CA ALA A 597 -1.18 17.76 4.21
C ALA A 597 -1.99 18.47 5.29
N SER A 598 -1.68 19.73 5.59
CA SER A 598 -2.25 20.50 6.71
C SER A 598 -3.68 21.04 6.47
N LEU A 599 -4.35 20.67 5.38
CA LEU A 599 -5.74 21.05 5.12
C LEU A 599 -6.73 20.70 6.26
N PRO A 600 -6.67 19.54 6.94
CA PRO A 600 -7.57 19.23 8.05
C PRO A 600 -7.39 20.20 9.23
N HIS A 601 -6.15 20.58 9.52
CA HIS A 601 -5.83 21.56 10.57
C HIS A 601 -6.27 22.97 10.19
N TYR A 602 -6.11 23.37 8.93
CA TYR A 602 -6.65 24.62 8.43
C TYR A 602 -8.20 24.66 8.53
N ALA A 603 -8.88 23.54 8.26
CA ALA A 603 -10.33 23.43 8.49
C ALA A 603 -10.71 23.53 9.98
N LEU A 604 -9.86 23.10 10.92
CA LEU A 604 -10.07 23.34 12.36
C LEU A 604 -9.94 24.83 12.72
N VAL A 605 -9.03 25.58 12.08
CA VAL A 605 -8.95 27.05 12.22
C VAL A 605 -10.24 27.71 11.72
N GLU A 606 -10.78 27.27 10.58
CA GLU A 606 -12.05 27.79 10.05
C GLU A 606 -13.25 27.42 10.95
N LYS A 607 -13.29 26.21 11.52
CA LYS A 607 -14.32 25.82 12.51
C LYS A 607 -14.23 26.64 13.80
N ALA A 608 -13.02 26.94 14.29
CA ALA A 608 -12.82 27.78 15.48
C ALA A 608 -13.33 29.22 15.23
N ALA A 609 -12.98 29.81 14.09
CA ALA A 609 -13.44 31.15 13.69
C ALA A 609 -14.96 31.24 13.45
N ALA A 610 -15.63 30.11 13.19
CA ALA A 610 -17.09 30.01 13.12
C ALA A 610 -17.78 29.80 14.49
N HIS A 611 -17.02 29.83 15.60
CA HIS A 611 -17.48 29.50 16.95
C HIS A 611 -18.20 28.14 17.05
N TYR A 612 -17.73 27.14 16.29
CA TYR A 612 -18.34 25.80 16.24
C TYR A 612 -18.31 25.07 17.61
N TRP A 613 -17.30 25.35 18.44
CA TRP A 613 -17.17 24.76 19.77
C TRP A 613 -17.96 25.57 20.82
N SER A 614 -18.87 24.91 21.54
CA SER A 614 -19.71 25.52 22.59
C SER A 614 -19.04 25.63 23.96
N GLN A 615 -17.85 25.06 24.13
CA GLN A 615 -17.04 25.15 25.34
C GLN A 615 -15.63 25.66 25.00
N PRO A 616 -15.04 26.55 25.83
CA PRO A 616 -13.66 26.98 25.64
C PRO A 616 -12.69 25.80 25.85
N GLY A 617 -11.56 25.84 25.14
CA GLY A 617 -10.48 24.86 25.29
C GLY A 617 -9.84 24.89 26.68
N LEU A 618 -9.15 23.81 27.06
CA LEU A 618 -8.57 23.61 28.41
C LEU A 618 -7.67 24.75 28.90
N TYR A 619 -7.03 25.48 27.99
CA TYR A 619 -6.08 26.56 28.29
C TYR A 619 -6.58 27.94 27.86
N ALA A 620 -7.88 28.11 27.56
CA ALA A 620 -8.43 29.36 27.05
C ALA A 620 -8.19 30.56 27.99
N ASP A 621 -8.30 30.35 29.31
CA ASP A 621 -8.04 31.39 30.31
C ASP A 621 -6.60 31.92 30.22
N HIS A 622 -5.61 31.03 29.99
CA HIS A 622 -4.19 31.36 29.82
C HIS A 622 -3.81 31.85 28.40
N LEU A 623 -4.82 32.10 27.57
CA LEU A 623 -4.71 32.62 26.20
C LEU A 623 -5.65 33.81 25.96
N ALA A 624 -6.47 34.21 26.93
CA ALA A 624 -7.50 35.24 26.77
C ALA A 624 -6.92 36.61 26.39
N ASP A 625 -5.82 37.01 27.04
CA ASP A 625 -5.18 38.32 26.85
C ASP A 625 -4.39 38.46 25.54
N GLY A 626 -4.10 37.35 24.84
CA GLY A 626 -3.42 37.36 23.53
C GLY A 626 -2.32 36.30 23.37
N PRO A 627 -1.67 36.25 22.19
CA PRO A 627 -0.53 35.38 21.92
C PRO A 627 0.71 35.72 22.78
N TRP A 628 1.66 34.79 22.87
CA TRP A 628 2.84 34.91 23.74
C TRP A 628 3.59 36.25 23.57
N ASP A 629 3.82 36.69 22.34
CA ASP A 629 4.63 37.89 22.05
C ASP A 629 3.85 39.21 22.17
N ASP A 630 2.51 39.17 22.15
CA ASP A 630 1.63 40.35 22.12
C ASP A 630 0.38 40.12 22.98
N GLY A 631 0.25 40.87 24.08
CA GLY A 631 -0.87 40.78 25.02
C GLY A 631 -0.67 39.84 26.22
N MET A 632 -0.10 38.64 26.03
CA MET A 632 -0.02 37.62 27.11
C MET A 632 0.70 38.12 28.39
N ALA A 633 0.02 37.99 29.53
CA ALA A 633 0.53 38.42 30.82
C ALA A 633 1.72 37.59 31.33
N ALA A 634 2.51 38.16 32.26
CA ALA A 634 3.70 37.51 32.79
C ALA A 634 3.40 36.20 33.56
N ALA A 635 2.26 36.13 34.24
CA ALA A 635 1.81 34.95 34.96
C ALA A 635 1.49 33.78 34.00
N ASP A 636 0.83 34.06 32.87
CA ASP A 636 0.53 33.03 31.87
C ASP A 636 1.78 32.57 31.14
N ARG A 637 2.73 33.48 30.86
CA ARG A 637 4.06 33.10 30.35
C ARG A 637 4.81 32.17 31.32
N GLU A 638 4.70 32.38 32.63
CA GLU A 638 5.28 31.48 33.64
C GLU A 638 4.55 30.14 33.69
N PHE A 639 3.21 30.13 33.68
CA PHE A 639 2.38 28.92 33.56
C PHE A 639 2.79 28.07 32.35
N TRP A 640 2.91 28.68 31.17
CA TRP A 640 3.29 27.99 29.93
C TRP A 640 4.71 27.45 29.96
N GLN A 641 5.65 28.09 30.66
CA GLN A 641 7.00 27.55 30.90
C GLN A 641 6.98 26.34 31.84
N GLU A 642 6.10 26.34 32.84
CA GLU A 642 5.96 25.23 33.79
C GLU A 642 5.25 24.02 33.17
N GLU A 643 4.20 24.23 32.35
CA GLU A 643 3.61 23.19 31.50
C GLU A 643 4.65 22.56 30.56
N ALA A 644 5.44 23.40 29.85
CA ALA A 644 6.52 22.94 28.98
C ALA A 644 7.65 22.21 29.72
N ARG A 645 7.86 22.50 31.01
CA ARG A 645 8.88 21.85 31.86
C ARG A 645 8.39 20.52 32.44
N ASN A 646 7.12 20.40 32.77
CA ASN A 646 6.62 19.30 33.61
C ASN A 646 5.69 18.33 32.90
N ARG A 647 5.12 18.72 31.75
CA ARG A 647 4.01 17.98 31.13
C ARG A 647 4.10 17.78 29.63
N TRP A 648 4.93 18.55 28.91
CA TRP A 648 4.95 18.53 27.45
C TRP A 648 6.35 18.37 26.83
N VAL A 649 6.40 17.77 25.64
CA VAL A 649 7.59 17.66 24.77
C VAL A 649 7.21 17.88 23.30
N ASP A 650 8.16 18.37 22.52
CA ASP A 650 8.03 18.52 21.06
C ASP A 650 8.39 17.18 20.41
N GLY A 651 7.43 16.55 19.74
CA GLY A 651 7.60 15.26 19.08
C GLY A 651 7.75 15.41 17.58
N CYS A 652 8.53 14.55 16.94
CA CYS A 652 8.56 14.40 15.48
C CYS A 652 8.52 12.92 15.13
N ASN A 653 7.76 12.54 14.10
CA ASN A 653 7.92 11.22 13.48
C ASN A 653 9.26 11.20 12.73
N ILE A 654 10.02 10.12 12.87
CA ILE A 654 11.27 9.93 12.13
C ILE A 654 11.04 8.95 10.97
N GLU A 655 11.62 9.27 9.82
CA GLU A 655 11.35 8.56 8.57
C GLU A 655 12.64 8.01 7.97
N ASP A 656 12.61 6.77 7.48
CA ASP A 656 13.78 6.12 6.92
C ASP A 656 14.12 6.56 5.49
N ARG A 657 15.32 6.17 5.04
CA ARG A 657 15.88 6.51 3.72
C ARG A 657 14.98 6.22 2.52
N ARG A 658 13.93 5.39 2.62
CA ARG A 658 12.91 5.21 1.57
C ARG A 658 12.20 6.53 1.22
N ILE A 659 12.02 7.43 2.19
CA ILE A 659 11.33 8.72 1.99
C ILE A 659 12.09 9.66 1.04
N LEU A 660 13.41 9.48 0.91
CA LEU A 660 14.27 10.36 0.10
C LEU A 660 13.93 10.31 -1.40
N VAL A 661 13.23 9.27 -1.87
CA VAL A 661 12.71 9.19 -3.24
C VAL A 661 11.61 10.23 -3.49
N ALA A 662 10.89 10.64 -2.44
CA ALA A 662 9.82 11.63 -2.45
C ALA A 662 10.18 12.94 -1.74
N ASP A 663 11.46 13.19 -1.42
CA ASP A 663 11.92 14.31 -0.59
C ASP A 663 11.35 15.68 -1.00
N ALA A 664 11.39 15.97 -2.30
CA ALA A 664 10.86 17.22 -2.85
C ALA A 664 9.32 17.32 -2.71
N LEU A 665 8.59 16.21 -2.85
CA LEU A 665 7.14 16.18 -2.64
C LEU A 665 6.82 16.44 -1.17
N PHE A 666 7.50 15.75 -0.25
CA PHE A 666 7.26 15.90 1.19
C PHE A 666 7.56 17.33 1.69
N ARG A 667 8.61 17.98 1.20
CA ARG A 667 8.85 19.43 1.45
C ARG A 667 7.74 20.35 0.95
N ILE A 668 6.98 19.94 -0.06
CA ILE A 668 5.86 20.72 -0.60
C ILE A 668 4.57 20.41 0.18
N ILE A 669 4.30 19.15 0.50
CA ILE A 669 3.01 18.75 1.10
C ILE A 669 2.97 18.87 2.63
N ASP A 670 4.08 18.62 3.35
CA ASP A 670 4.14 18.69 4.82
C ASP A 670 4.99 19.88 5.28
N MET A 671 4.35 20.81 5.98
CA MET A 671 4.98 22.01 6.54
C MET A 671 6.06 21.69 7.60
N ASN A 672 6.03 20.49 8.17
CA ASN A 672 6.89 20.06 9.26
C ASN A 672 8.07 19.19 8.77
N TYR A 673 8.09 18.83 7.48
CA TYR A 673 9.09 17.94 6.91
C TYR A 673 10.46 18.62 6.76
N ARG A 674 11.47 18.07 7.44
CA ARG A 674 12.82 18.63 7.49
C ARG A 674 13.92 17.58 7.48
N THR A 675 15.08 18.02 7.01
CA THR A 675 16.35 17.32 7.28
C THR A 675 16.68 17.53 8.76
N PRO A 676 17.08 16.49 9.52
CA PRO A 676 17.53 16.67 10.90
C PRO A 676 18.83 17.47 10.94
N ASP A 677 19.09 18.10 12.08
CA ASP A 677 20.39 18.74 12.39
C ASP A 677 21.54 17.74 12.14
N PRO A 678 22.64 18.12 11.46
CA PRO A 678 23.74 17.21 11.14
C PRO A 678 24.33 16.47 12.35
N ALA A 679 24.37 17.10 13.52
CA ALA A 679 24.82 16.45 14.76
C ALA A 679 23.85 15.35 15.21
N LEU A 680 22.55 15.58 15.06
CA LEU A 680 21.51 14.60 15.38
C LEU A 680 21.43 13.47 14.34
N GLN A 681 21.60 13.80 13.05
CA GLN A 681 21.69 12.84 11.95
C GLN A 681 22.89 11.91 12.14
N ALA A 682 24.06 12.43 12.52
CA ALA A 682 25.27 11.64 12.76
C ALA A 682 25.09 10.60 13.88
N ILE A 683 24.29 10.90 14.91
CA ILE A 683 23.97 9.95 16.00
C ILE A 683 23.07 8.82 15.51
N SER A 684 22.08 9.14 14.66
CA SER A 684 21.24 8.13 14.00
C SER A 684 22.09 7.18 13.16
N GLU A 685 22.97 7.74 12.32
CA GLU A 685 23.81 6.99 11.37
C GLU A 685 24.94 6.19 12.04
N ALA A 686 25.37 6.58 13.24
CA ALA A 686 26.25 5.78 14.07
C ALA A 686 25.53 4.60 14.77
N GLY A 687 24.19 4.65 14.85
CA GLY A 687 23.35 3.59 15.38
C GLY A 687 22.79 2.65 14.29
N PRO A 688 22.01 1.63 14.67
CA PRO A 688 21.29 0.77 13.74
C PRO A 688 20.04 1.45 13.12
N SER A 689 19.92 2.77 13.23
CA SER A 689 18.73 3.53 12.88
C SER A 689 18.78 4.01 11.44
N PRO A 690 17.82 3.62 10.58
CA PRO A 690 17.82 4.04 9.18
C PRO A 690 17.18 5.41 8.94
N PHE A 691 16.88 6.20 9.99
CA PHE A 691 16.17 7.48 9.82
C PHE A 691 17.03 8.57 9.14
N ALA A 692 16.40 9.26 8.20
CA ALA A 692 17.01 10.31 7.37
C ALA A 692 16.24 11.63 7.41
N ARG A 693 15.00 11.63 7.91
CA ARG A 693 14.11 12.80 7.97
C ARG A 693 13.31 12.84 9.27
N GLN A 694 12.93 14.06 9.66
CA GLN A 694 11.85 14.32 10.60
C GLN A 694 10.66 14.84 9.78
N GLY A 695 9.52 14.18 9.90
CA GLY A 695 8.22 14.62 9.37
C GLY A 695 7.19 14.70 10.49
N TYR A 696 6.01 15.29 10.22
CA TYR A 696 4.84 15.33 11.11
C TYR A 696 5.16 15.54 12.61
N ILE A 697 5.16 16.80 13.07
CA ILE A 697 5.31 17.07 14.51
C ILE A 697 4.06 16.61 15.29
N PHE A 698 4.25 16.36 16.58
CA PHE A 698 3.18 16.07 17.53
C PHE A 698 3.53 16.62 18.91
N LEU A 699 2.53 16.87 19.75
CA LEU A 699 2.76 17.25 21.14
C LEU A 699 2.66 16.02 22.04
N GLY A 700 3.77 15.64 22.66
CA GLY A 700 3.80 14.56 23.65
C GLY A 700 3.46 15.07 25.05
N THR A 701 2.61 14.38 25.81
CA THR A 701 2.26 14.78 27.18
C THR A 701 2.14 13.61 28.16
N SER A 702 2.61 13.81 29.39
CA SER A 702 2.53 12.82 30.48
C SER A 702 1.37 13.06 31.44
N ASP A 703 1.12 12.09 32.34
CA ASP A 703 0.09 12.12 33.40
C ASP A 703 -1.36 12.22 32.89
N ARG A 704 -1.61 11.83 31.64
CA ARG A 704 -2.96 11.74 31.09
C ARG A 704 -3.64 10.44 31.48
N ASP A 705 -4.96 10.50 31.62
CA ASP A 705 -5.79 9.31 31.72
C ASP A 705 -6.07 8.78 30.32
N SER A 706 -6.05 7.46 30.17
CA SER A 706 -6.37 6.75 28.93
C SER A 706 -7.76 7.14 28.42
N ILE A 707 -7.86 7.61 27.18
CA ILE A 707 -9.15 7.93 26.57
C ILE A 707 -9.97 6.67 26.26
N LEU A 708 -9.31 5.52 26.06
CA LEU A 708 -10.00 4.24 25.85
C LEU A 708 -10.55 3.70 27.18
N PRO A 709 -11.88 3.49 27.32
CA PRO A 709 -12.47 2.97 28.56
C PRO A 709 -11.95 1.59 28.95
N MET A 710 -11.71 0.71 27.96
CA MET A 710 -11.21 -0.67 28.12
C MET A 710 -9.87 -0.80 28.84
N ASN A 711 -9.08 0.27 28.90
CA ASN A 711 -7.80 0.33 29.60
C ASN A 711 -7.97 0.64 31.10
N SER A 712 -9.09 1.24 31.50
CA SER A 712 -9.38 1.64 32.87
C SER A 712 -10.30 0.63 33.57
N GLY A 713 -10.35 0.70 34.91
CA GLY A 713 -11.36 0.00 35.71
C GLY A 713 -12.23 0.98 36.50
N ASP A 714 -13.30 0.49 37.11
CA ASP A 714 -14.33 1.30 37.80
C ASP A 714 -13.77 2.27 38.86
N ARG A 715 -12.65 1.89 39.49
CA ARG A 715 -12.04 2.62 40.62
C ARG A 715 -10.71 3.31 40.28
N ARG A 716 -10.14 3.06 39.10
CA ARG A 716 -8.83 3.60 38.72
C ARG A 716 -8.76 3.80 37.21
N LYS A 717 -8.39 5.01 36.79
CA LYS A 717 -8.05 5.31 35.39
C LYS A 717 -6.63 4.86 35.09
N LYS A 718 -6.41 4.37 33.86
CA LYS A 718 -5.06 4.04 33.39
C LYS A 718 -4.31 5.34 33.09
N LYS A 719 -3.14 5.53 33.71
CA LYS A 719 -2.21 6.60 33.28
C LYS A 719 -1.47 6.18 32.02
N VAL A 720 -1.31 7.13 31.10
CA VAL A 720 -0.62 6.97 29.82
C VAL A 720 0.21 8.21 29.52
N PHE A 721 1.14 8.08 28.58
CA PHE A 721 1.69 9.23 27.86
C PHE A 721 0.95 9.35 26.52
N GLN A 722 0.48 10.55 26.16
CA GLN A 722 -0.30 10.78 24.94
C GLN A 722 0.50 11.54 23.88
N PHE A 723 0.31 11.20 22.61
CA PHE A 723 0.77 12.01 21.47
C PHE A 723 -0.44 12.68 20.82
N HIS A 724 -0.43 14.01 20.75
CA HIS A 724 -1.50 14.80 20.14
C HIS A 724 -1.04 15.39 18.81
N TYR A 725 -1.71 14.99 17.74
CA TYR A 725 -1.53 15.55 16.39
C TYR A 725 -2.63 16.57 16.02
N ARG A 726 -3.70 16.63 16.83
CA ARG A 726 -4.98 17.26 16.45
C ARG A 726 -5.07 18.78 16.56
N TYR A 727 -4.15 19.42 17.27
CA TYR A 727 -4.28 20.85 17.57
C TYR A 727 -4.06 21.71 16.32
N PRO A 728 -4.85 22.79 16.09
CA PRO A 728 -4.91 23.47 14.79
C PRO A 728 -3.57 23.96 14.25
N LEU A 729 -2.63 24.37 15.12
CA LEU A 729 -1.34 24.92 14.68
C LEU A 729 -0.22 23.88 14.51
N VAL A 730 -0.50 22.59 14.80
CA VAL A 730 0.43 21.46 14.61
C VAL A 730 0.66 21.16 13.11
N GLY A 731 -0.43 20.99 12.35
CA GLY A 731 -0.38 20.62 10.92
C GLY A 731 -0.05 19.14 10.67
N GLY A 732 -0.14 18.71 9.41
CA GLY A 732 0.06 17.32 9.00
C GLY A 732 -1.18 16.65 8.37
N PRO A 733 -1.02 15.52 7.66
CA PRO A 733 -2.02 14.98 6.74
C PRO A 733 -3.23 14.37 7.46
N ALA A 734 -4.36 14.31 6.75
CA ALA A 734 -5.39 13.32 7.08
C ALA A 734 -4.83 11.90 6.81
N PRO A 735 -5.10 10.91 7.68
CA PRO A 735 -5.88 10.97 8.91
C PRO A 735 -5.08 11.33 10.18
N ILE A 736 -3.77 11.59 10.10
CA ILE A 736 -2.89 11.86 11.25
C ILE A 736 -3.41 13.02 12.11
N GLY A 737 -3.93 14.10 11.49
CA GLY A 737 -4.55 15.22 12.19
C GLY A 737 -5.76 14.86 13.08
N PHE A 738 -6.28 13.63 13.00
CA PHE A 738 -7.37 13.12 13.84
C PHE A 738 -6.92 12.00 14.79
N CYS A 739 -5.61 11.78 14.93
CA CYS A 739 -5.03 10.76 15.79
C CYS A 739 -4.78 11.25 17.23
N VAL A 740 -4.91 10.31 18.16
CA VAL A 740 -4.26 10.35 19.47
C VAL A 740 -3.56 9.01 19.65
N ASP A 741 -2.27 9.03 19.97
CA ASP A 741 -1.56 7.80 20.35
C ASP A 741 -1.43 7.76 21.88
N GLU A 742 -1.46 6.58 22.47
CA GLU A 742 -1.18 6.36 23.89
C GLU A 742 0.01 5.41 24.06
N LEU A 743 0.91 5.69 25.00
CA LEU A 743 2.16 4.98 25.21
C LEU A 743 2.37 4.59 26.68
N VAL A 744 2.86 3.37 26.90
CA VAL A 744 3.43 2.91 28.18
C VAL A 744 4.78 2.22 27.95
N GLU A 745 5.65 2.20 28.97
CA GLU A 745 6.87 1.40 28.98
C GLU A 745 6.61 0.02 29.60
N ILE A 746 7.09 -1.05 28.95
CA ILE A 746 6.88 -2.45 29.39
C ILE A 746 8.19 -3.18 29.72
N ALA A 747 9.34 -2.67 29.27
CA ALA A 747 10.69 -3.11 29.65
C ALA A 747 11.67 -1.95 29.39
N ASP A 748 12.90 -2.03 29.89
CA ASP A 748 13.90 -0.94 29.83
C ASP A 748 14.19 -0.47 28.38
N GLY A 749 13.65 0.70 28.03
CA GLY A 749 13.76 1.28 26.69
C GLY A 749 12.84 0.62 25.64
N LEU A 750 11.83 -0.13 26.07
CA LEU A 750 10.82 -0.77 25.21
C LEU A 750 9.42 -0.31 25.60
N PHE A 751 8.79 0.40 24.67
CA PHE A 751 7.47 1.00 24.85
C PHE A 751 6.43 0.28 23.99
N LEU A 752 5.22 0.16 24.52
CA LEU A 752 4.05 -0.37 23.83
C LEU A 752 3.06 0.78 23.61
N GLY A 753 2.67 0.98 22.35
CA GLY A 753 1.75 2.04 21.94
C GLY A 753 0.41 1.51 21.45
N GLN A 754 -0.63 2.32 21.59
CA GLN A 754 -1.93 2.18 20.95
C GLN A 754 -2.18 3.43 20.09
N LEU A 755 -2.69 3.24 18.87
CA LEU A 755 -2.99 4.30 17.89
C LEU A 755 -4.52 4.41 17.79
N ILE A 756 -5.06 5.62 18.00
CA ILE A 756 -6.50 5.84 18.14
C ILE A 756 -6.95 6.94 17.17
N TYR A 757 -8.02 6.66 16.42
CA TYR A 757 -8.64 7.60 15.48
C TYR A 757 -9.96 8.14 16.02
N ALA A 758 -10.26 9.41 15.76
CA ALA A 758 -11.62 9.92 15.88
C ALA A 758 -12.51 9.35 14.77
N THR A 759 -13.44 8.46 15.14
CA THR A 759 -14.40 7.85 14.20
C THR A 759 -15.61 8.74 13.92
N ALA A 760 -15.95 9.65 14.84
CA ALA A 760 -16.96 10.69 14.64
C ALA A 760 -16.37 11.90 13.90
N LEU A 761 -16.12 11.74 12.60
CA LEU A 761 -15.85 12.87 11.72
C LEU A 761 -17.19 13.53 11.35
N ASP A 762 -17.48 14.67 11.96
CA ASP A 762 -18.61 15.51 11.58
C ASP A 762 -18.26 16.25 10.27
N VAL A 763 -18.44 15.52 9.15
CA VAL A 763 -18.30 15.99 7.77
C VAL A 763 -19.65 16.57 7.30
N GLY A 764 -20.04 17.66 7.96
CA GLY A 764 -21.13 18.56 7.53
C GLY A 764 -20.64 19.62 6.55
#